data_AF-A0A1F6G7G8-F1
#
_entry.id   AF-A0A1F6G7G8-F1
#
_cell.length_a   1.000
_cell.length_b   1.000
_cell.length_c   1.000
_cell.angle_alpha   90.00
_cell.angle_beta   90.00
_cell.angle_gamma   90.00
#
_symmetry.space_group_name_H-M   'P 1'
#
loop_
_entity.id
_entity.type
_entity.pdbx_description
1 polymer ?
#
loop_
_entity_poly.entity_id
_entity_poly.type
_entity_poly.pdbx_seq_one_letter_code
_entity_poly.pdbx_strand_id
1 'polypeptide(L)'
;MNETTTQPSFDLAQLTKNIDSFLVQQIEKSETLNQENRRVNKDIKELIEGSNLLGAESLEVFAEAEHRALVPTEAVEEVTEVFALMRAKVNSFAKKKRFYILETMDLFSSRISIGKLVPALLVLGGLEQKRAIAEFVKPTFLSINKNVEILASTNEIFNPKTIHLDRGSLYTFVTDIARILISLFKQDYLDSFTEIDSHVELLLRVIQENPIFKPGLAADDPIEMIEDPKEIRRVMLQFVSTIQSHEALYNYSLKRHAYYKLFLARLTTPGRFKGINPFEISRILAGVLLVNKQIAPGDRLIEAMADPENFNAPTTLLSRQEFVDRLSPSTVYWAISEFRNSLSKLSSHDFSKEFGPVSRLSAGSILKKVWSAFIAFGESGFAFMTEPFRVLFQAVKATYKRFVENENKKEDKPSAPKVAQPKPKAALALDLIAKNADAMTMVRQKYQLVETDVTAFRGEYDGASQKDYGYNTRLYRGNELAMRHLGAAFERLFGSLKGTPGLKVIKYYEGTKFQEYYAAFRFGNRLIALGLTHLKNVSLAEVQQKDIFPYVLLFEKAKDKAFGRVLSRLTPDTQDIYNEESLTGINEGIYFESLYLLLHLLPEADWNGASAQESIKFLVKELEGRKTIPLYLSAWPSL
;
A
#
# COMPACT_ATOMS: atom_id res chain seq x y z
N MET A 1 25.34 3.18 -40.03
CA MET A 1 26.16 2.27 -39.19
C MET A 1 25.41 2.07 -37.89
N ASN A 2 24.85 0.89 -37.70
CA ASN A 2 24.18 0.50 -36.46
C ASN A 2 25.27 0.04 -35.49
N GLU A 3 25.58 0.86 -34.48
CA GLU A 3 26.29 0.37 -33.30
C GLU A 3 25.32 -0.47 -32.48
N THR A 4 25.30 -1.76 -32.79
CA THR A 4 24.80 -2.81 -31.91
C THR A 4 25.60 -2.71 -30.61
N THR A 5 25.03 -2.07 -29.59
CA THR A 5 25.55 -2.13 -28.23
C THR A 5 25.37 -3.56 -27.76
N THR A 6 26.38 -4.38 -27.95
CA THR A 6 26.48 -5.72 -27.36
C THR A 6 26.43 -5.54 -25.84
N GLN A 7 25.28 -5.89 -25.24
CA GLN A 7 25.24 -6.11 -23.80
C GLN A 7 26.33 -7.15 -23.46
N PRO A 8 27.15 -6.93 -22.43
CA PRO A 8 28.20 -7.88 -22.07
C PRO A 8 27.59 -9.26 -21.85
N SER A 9 28.10 -10.27 -22.55
CA SER A 9 27.71 -11.66 -22.35
C SER A 9 27.99 -12.04 -20.90
N PHE A 10 26.97 -12.50 -20.21
CA PHE A 10 27.03 -12.92 -18.81
C PHE A 10 27.97 -14.14 -18.66
N ASP A 11 29.12 -13.96 -17.99
CA ASP A 11 30.08 -15.05 -17.74
C ASP A 11 29.67 -15.86 -16.50
N LEU A 12 28.90 -16.93 -16.74
CA LEU A 12 28.39 -17.83 -15.71
C LEU A 12 29.51 -18.57 -14.95
N ALA A 13 30.61 -18.91 -15.63
CA ALA A 13 31.71 -19.66 -15.01
C ALA A 13 32.45 -18.80 -13.98
N GLN A 14 32.69 -17.52 -14.32
CA GLN A 14 33.29 -16.57 -13.39
C GLN A 14 32.35 -16.26 -12.21
N LEU A 15 31.04 -16.15 -12.43
CA LEU A 15 30.08 -15.96 -11.35
C LEU A 15 30.13 -17.13 -10.36
N THR A 16 30.08 -18.38 -10.84
CA THR A 16 30.10 -19.56 -9.97
C THR A 16 31.35 -19.59 -9.10
N LYS A 17 32.53 -19.31 -9.67
CA LYS A 17 33.80 -19.21 -8.93
C LYS A 17 33.76 -18.11 -7.86
N ASN A 18 33.17 -16.97 -8.18
CA ASN A 18 33.00 -15.87 -7.22
C ASN A 18 32.07 -16.27 -6.06
N ILE A 19 30.99 -17.01 -6.35
CA ILE A 19 30.05 -17.52 -5.33
C ILE A 19 30.73 -18.54 -4.42
N ASP A 20 31.53 -19.46 -4.97
CA ASP A 20 32.30 -20.43 -4.16
C ASP A 20 33.19 -19.70 -3.15
N SER A 21 33.96 -18.72 -3.64
CA SER A 21 34.85 -17.90 -2.80
C SER A 21 34.08 -17.09 -1.76
N PHE A 22 32.92 -16.55 -2.14
CA PHE A 22 32.02 -15.84 -1.24
C PHE A 22 31.52 -16.75 -0.11
N LEU A 23 31.07 -17.98 -0.40
CA LEU A 23 30.57 -18.89 0.62
C LEU A 23 31.64 -19.24 1.66
N VAL A 24 32.88 -19.53 1.22
CA VAL A 24 34.01 -19.79 2.14
C VAL A 24 34.20 -18.61 3.10
N GLN A 25 34.24 -17.38 2.56
CA GLN A 25 34.36 -16.18 3.40
C GLN A 25 33.19 -15.97 4.36
N GLN A 26 31.96 -16.33 3.97
CA GLN A 26 30.80 -16.22 4.87
C GLN A 26 30.80 -17.28 5.96
N ILE A 27 31.33 -18.49 5.70
CA ILE A 27 31.52 -19.53 6.72
C ILE A 27 32.55 -19.06 7.76
N GLU A 28 33.71 -18.56 7.33
CA GLU A 28 34.74 -18.01 8.23
C GLU A 28 34.19 -16.85 9.08
N LYS A 29 33.42 -15.94 8.47
CA LYS A 29 32.74 -14.86 9.20
C LYS A 29 31.71 -15.38 10.19
N SER A 30 30.96 -16.42 9.84
CA SER A 30 29.97 -17.05 10.71
C SER A 30 30.64 -17.65 11.95
N GLU A 31 31.76 -18.35 11.76
CA GLU A 31 32.59 -18.89 12.85
C GLU A 31 33.14 -17.78 13.74
N THR A 32 33.65 -16.70 13.15
CA THR A 32 34.11 -15.52 13.88
C THR A 32 32.99 -14.90 14.72
N LEU A 33 31.78 -14.73 14.16
CA LEU A 33 30.63 -14.21 14.90
C LEU A 33 30.25 -15.08 16.11
N ASN A 34 30.43 -16.41 15.99
CA ASN A 34 30.16 -17.36 17.06
C ASN A 34 31.26 -17.30 18.13
N GLN A 35 32.52 -17.35 17.73
CA GLN A 35 33.68 -17.29 18.64
C GLN A 35 33.71 -15.98 19.43
N GLU A 36 33.41 -14.85 18.78
CA GLU A 36 33.35 -13.53 19.41
C GLU A 36 32.03 -13.27 20.18
N ASN A 37 31.10 -14.22 20.22
CA ASN A 37 29.76 -14.08 20.82
C ASN A 37 29.00 -12.82 20.35
N ARG A 38 29.11 -12.49 19.06
CA ARG A 38 28.51 -11.28 18.47
C ARG A 38 27.09 -11.46 17.98
N ARG A 39 26.51 -12.65 18.15
CA ARG A 39 25.10 -12.93 17.87
C ARG A 39 24.25 -12.64 19.09
N VAL A 40 23.05 -12.11 18.84
CA VAL A 40 22.06 -11.86 19.90
C VAL A 40 21.53 -13.19 20.47
N ASN A 41 21.44 -14.22 19.62
CA ASN A 41 20.93 -15.55 19.93
C ASN A 41 19.51 -15.53 20.52
N LYS A 42 18.64 -14.69 19.95
CA LYS A 42 17.22 -14.60 20.32
C LYS A 42 16.34 -14.66 19.09
N ASP A 43 15.33 -15.51 19.12
CA ASP A 43 14.28 -15.49 18.11
C ASP A 43 13.36 -14.26 18.27
N ILE A 44 12.47 -14.03 17.31
CA ILE A 44 11.56 -12.89 17.36
C ILE A 44 10.63 -12.91 18.58
N LYS A 45 10.24 -14.09 19.10
CA LYS A 45 9.38 -14.18 20.28
C LYS A 45 10.13 -13.72 21.53
N GLU A 46 11.37 -14.16 21.70
CA GLU A 46 12.25 -13.74 22.79
C GLU A 46 12.58 -12.24 22.70
N LEU A 47 12.78 -11.71 21.49
CA LEU A 47 12.96 -10.26 21.28
C LEU A 47 11.68 -9.46 21.64
N ILE A 48 10.50 -9.97 21.30
CA ILE A 48 9.22 -9.37 21.67
C ILE A 48 9.05 -9.37 23.20
N GLU A 49 9.37 -10.48 23.87
CA GLU A 49 9.24 -10.61 25.32
C GLU A 49 10.20 -9.70 26.08
N GLY A 50 11.42 -9.55 25.55
CA GLY A 50 12.46 -8.65 26.03
C GLY A 50 12.36 -7.20 25.52
N SER A 51 11.30 -6.85 24.78
CA SER A 51 11.11 -5.48 24.27
C SER A 51 10.95 -4.50 25.43
N ASN A 52 11.94 -3.64 25.61
CA ASN A 52 11.94 -2.60 26.64
C ASN A 52 10.88 -1.53 26.38
N LEU A 53 10.49 -0.83 27.44
CA LEU A 53 9.72 0.40 27.32
C LEU A 53 10.59 1.48 26.67
N LEU A 54 9.97 2.36 25.90
CA LEU A 54 10.63 3.55 25.38
C LEU A 54 10.99 4.46 26.57
N GLY A 55 12.29 4.67 26.77
CA GLY A 55 12.82 5.47 27.89
C GLY A 55 12.62 6.97 27.73
N ALA A 56 12.87 7.75 28.78
CA ALA A 56 12.69 9.20 28.78
C ALA A 56 13.73 9.90 27.89
N GLU A 57 14.92 9.33 27.81
CA GLU A 57 16.04 9.74 26.97
C GLU A 57 15.71 9.77 25.47
N SER A 58 14.69 9.01 25.03
CA SER A 58 14.16 9.11 23.66
C SER A 58 13.48 10.46 23.36
N LEU A 59 13.08 11.20 24.41
CA LEU A 59 12.54 12.56 24.37
C LEU A 59 13.65 13.63 24.50
N GLU A 60 14.89 13.24 24.80
CA GLU A 60 16.01 14.19 24.98
C GLU A 60 16.70 14.52 23.65
N VAL A 61 16.37 13.80 22.57
CA VAL A 61 16.85 14.07 21.20
C VAL A 61 16.38 15.43 20.66
N PHE A 62 15.49 16.10 21.39
CA PHE A 62 15.02 17.47 21.17
C PHE A 62 16.01 18.55 21.61
N ALA A 63 17.06 18.22 22.35
CA ALA A 63 17.55 19.19 23.33
C ALA A 63 19.00 19.05 23.75
N GLU A 64 19.92 19.37 22.84
CA GLU A 64 21.10 20.09 23.34
C GLU A 64 20.58 21.44 23.88
N ALA A 65 20.98 21.82 25.10
CA ALA A 65 20.43 23.00 25.79
C ALA A 65 20.49 24.27 24.94
N GLU A 66 21.53 24.38 24.12
CA GLU A 66 21.74 25.42 23.11
C GLU A 66 20.63 25.49 22.05
N HIS A 67 20.09 24.35 21.61
CA HIS A 67 19.02 24.29 20.60
C HIS A 67 17.64 24.64 21.17
N ARG A 68 17.38 24.29 22.44
CA ARG A 68 16.14 24.67 23.13
C ARG A 68 15.98 26.18 23.24
N ALA A 69 17.07 26.89 23.52
CA ALA A 69 17.06 28.36 23.66
C ALA A 69 16.72 29.10 22.36
N LEU A 70 16.81 28.43 21.20
CA LEU A 70 16.52 29.01 19.88
C LEU A 70 15.05 28.88 19.48
N VAL A 71 14.25 28.11 20.24
CA VAL A 71 12.84 27.84 19.97
C VAL A 71 12.01 28.56 21.02
N PRO A 72 10.86 29.18 20.66
CA PRO A 72 9.96 29.78 21.65
C PRO A 72 9.57 28.78 22.75
N THR A 73 9.62 29.20 24.02
CA THR A 73 9.35 28.32 25.18
C THR A 73 8.03 27.57 25.05
N GLU A 74 6.97 28.26 24.64
CA GLU A 74 5.64 27.67 24.37
C GLU A 74 5.71 26.51 23.36
N ALA A 75 6.47 26.67 22.28
CA ALA A 75 6.64 25.63 21.27
C ALA A 75 7.49 24.46 21.77
N VAL A 76 8.48 24.71 22.63
CA VAL A 76 9.28 23.66 23.28
C VAL A 76 8.41 22.82 24.22
N GLU A 77 7.53 23.48 24.99
CA GLU A 77 6.59 22.81 25.91
C GLU A 77 5.61 21.94 25.13
N GLU A 78 4.95 22.46 24.10
CA GLU A 78 4.01 21.72 23.25
C GLU A 78 4.67 20.50 22.59
N VAL A 79 5.89 20.67 22.05
CA VAL A 79 6.67 19.56 21.49
C VAL A 79 6.94 18.51 22.56
N THR A 80 7.43 18.94 23.72
CA THR A 80 7.78 18.03 24.82
C THR A 80 6.55 17.23 25.29
N GLU A 81 5.41 17.90 25.42
CA GLU A 81 4.14 17.29 25.80
C GLU A 81 3.68 16.25 24.77
N VAL A 82 3.64 16.61 23.49
CA VAL A 82 3.20 15.69 22.43
C VAL A 82 4.09 14.45 22.34
N PHE A 83 5.40 14.62 22.48
CA PHE A 83 6.34 13.50 22.49
C PHE A 83 6.21 12.65 23.76
N ALA A 84 5.94 13.25 24.92
CA ALA A 84 5.64 12.53 26.15
C ALA A 84 4.35 11.69 26.03
N LEU A 85 3.28 12.27 25.46
CA LEU A 85 2.02 11.57 25.19
C LEU A 85 2.22 10.43 24.19
N MET A 86 2.98 10.66 23.12
CA MET A 86 3.34 9.63 22.15
C MET A 86 4.07 8.46 22.83
N ARG A 87 5.07 8.76 23.67
CA ARG A 87 5.81 7.75 24.45
C ARG A 87 4.87 6.98 25.38
N ALA A 88 4.00 7.66 26.12
CA ALA A 88 3.03 7.02 27.00
C ALA A 88 2.11 6.07 26.22
N LYS A 89 1.61 6.51 25.06
CA LYS A 89 0.79 5.69 24.17
C LYS A 89 1.53 4.46 23.65
N VAL A 90 2.76 4.62 23.14
CA VAL A 90 3.57 3.48 22.67
C VAL A 90 3.85 2.48 23.79
N ASN A 91 4.15 2.98 24.99
CA ASN A 91 4.41 2.15 26.16
C ASN A 91 3.17 1.42 26.69
N SER A 92 1.98 1.98 26.46
CA SER A 92 0.70 1.34 26.82
C SER A 92 0.33 0.15 25.96
N PHE A 93 0.91 0.03 24.75
CA PHE A 93 0.64 -1.12 23.88
C PHE A 93 1.25 -2.41 24.44
N ALA A 94 0.56 -3.53 24.21
CA ALA A 94 1.08 -4.87 24.51
C ALA A 94 2.46 -5.09 23.86
N LYS A 95 3.34 -5.86 24.51
CA LYS A 95 4.75 -6.07 24.11
C LYS A 95 4.94 -6.34 22.62
N LYS A 96 4.14 -7.23 22.03
CA LYS A 96 4.19 -7.54 20.60
C LYS A 96 3.87 -6.32 19.74
N LYS A 97 2.77 -5.63 20.05
CA LYS A 97 2.35 -4.43 19.30
C LYS A 97 3.41 -3.34 19.41
N ARG A 98 3.91 -3.09 20.63
CA ARG A 98 5.00 -2.17 20.92
C ARG A 98 6.26 -2.53 20.15
N PHE A 99 6.74 -3.78 20.20
CA PHE A 99 7.94 -4.22 19.48
C PHE A 99 7.88 -3.91 17.98
N TYR A 100 6.77 -4.25 17.31
CA TYR A 100 6.63 -4.00 15.87
C TYR A 100 6.50 -2.51 15.53
N ILE A 101 5.87 -1.72 16.40
CA ILE A 101 5.84 -0.26 16.29
C ILE A 101 7.25 0.28 16.48
N LEU A 102 7.98 -0.14 17.51
CA LEU A 102 9.34 0.28 17.80
C LEU A 102 10.31 -0.13 16.69
N GLU A 103 10.23 -1.33 16.12
CA GLU A 103 11.02 -1.72 14.95
C GLU A 103 10.74 -0.81 13.75
N THR A 104 9.50 -0.34 13.63
CA THR A 104 9.12 0.63 12.58
C THR A 104 9.64 2.02 12.90
N MET A 105 9.53 2.44 14.17
CA MET A 105 10.04 3.70 14.66
C MET A 105 11.56 3.73 14.60
N ASP A 106 12.30 2.68 14.95
CA ASP A 106 13.76 2.54 14.85
C ASP A 106 14.24 2.60 13.40
N LEU A 107 13.43 2.07 12.47
CA LEU A 107 13.62 2.30 11.05
C LEU A 107 13.34 3.77 10.65
N PHE A 108 12.53 4.51 11.40
CA PHE A 108 12.34 5.97 11.27
C PHE A 108 13.29 6.83 12.16
N SER A 109 13.89 6.26 13.21
CA SER A 109 14.48 7.00 14.33
C SER A 109 15.95 6.68 14.54
N SER A 110 16.49 5.61 13.93
CA SER A 110 17.92 5.30 14.05
C SER A 110 18.75 6.37 13.34
N ARG A 111 19.14 7.35 14.17
CA ARG A 111 20.00 8.51 13.89
C ARG A 111 19.35 9.61 13.05
N ILE A 112 18.00 9.59 13.04
CA ILE A 112 16.96 10.32 12.29
C ILE A 112 16.02 11.22 13.11
N SER A 113 16.48 12.11 14.00
CA SER A 113 15.61 12.96 14.83
C SER A 113 14.67 13.86 13.99
N ILE A 114 13.43 13.37 13.81
CA ILE A 114 12.23 14.20 13.63
C ILE A 114 12.22 15.31 14.70
N GLY A 115 12.76 15.06 15.88
CA GLY A 115 12.95 16.05 16.93
C GLY A 115 14.01 17.14 16.67
N LYS A 116 14.78 17.10 15.57
CA LYS A 116 15.60 18.23 15.09
C LYS A 116 14.94 18.94 13.91
N LEU A 117 14.27 18.17 13.05
CA LEU A 117 13.52 18.70 11.90
C LEU A 117 12.31 19.52 12.36
N VAL A 118 11.53 19.02 13.32
CA VAL A 118 10.34 19.70 13.84
C VAL A 118 10.70 21.06 14.43
N PRO A 119 11.66 21.20 15.37
CA PRO A 119 12.10 22.53 15.84
C PRO A 119 12.51 23.48 14.73
N ALA A 120 13.23 23.02 13.70
CA ALA A 120 13.60 23.86 12.56
C ALA A 120 12.36 24.37 11.79
N LEU A 121 11.28 23.59 11.70
CA LEU A 121 10.00 24.03 11.13
C LEU A 121 9.29 25.05 12.02
N LEU A 122 9.45 24.98 13.34
CA LEU A 122 8.76 25.83 14.31
C LEU A 122 9.43 27.18 14.56
N VAL A 123 10.71 27.33 14.21
CA VAL A 123 11.46 28.60 14.30
C VAL A 123 11.14 29.56 13.14
N LEU A 124 10.65 29.02 12.03
CA LEU A 124 10.18 29.83 10.90
C LEU A 124 8.77 30.38 11.19
N GLY A 125 8.46 31.54 10.63
CA GLY A 125 7.11 32.10 10.57
C GLY A 125 6.67 32.32 9.12
N GLY A 126 5.43 32.76 8.92
CA GLY A 126 4.96 33.25 7.62
C GLY A 126 5.04 32.25 6.46
N LEU A 127 5.40 32.76 5.28
CA LEU A 127 5.51 31.99 4.04
C LEU A 127 6.58 30.90 4.13
N GLU A 128 7.62 31.19 4.88
CA GLU A 128 8.81 30.38 5.07
C GLU A 128 8.49 29.07 5.80
N GLN A 129 7.74 29.21 6.91
CA GLN A 129 7.22 28.09 7.67
C GLN A 129 6.35 27.20 6.81
N LYS A 130 5.42 27.80 6.05
CA LYS A 130 4.50 27.07 5.16
C LYS A 130 5.26 26.27 4.10
N ARG A 131 6.28 26.86 3.46
CA ARG A 131 7.12 26.17 2.46
C ARG A 131 7.91 25.01 3.09
N ALA A 132 8.55 25.25 4.23
CA ALA A 132 9.31 24.22 4.93
C ALA A 132 8.42 23.04 5.36
N ILE A 133 7.20 23.33 5.82
CA ILE A 133 6.18 22.32 6.15
C ILE A 133 5.75 21.56 4.89
N ALA A 134 5.50 22.24 3.78
CA ALA A 134 5.14 21.60 2.52
C ALA A 134 6.21 20.61 2.05
N GLU A 135 7.49 20.97 2.16
CA GLU A 135 8.65 20.12 1.84
C GLU A 135 8.82 18.92 2.78
N PHE A 136 8.26 18.99 3.99
CA PHE A 136 8.19 17.85 4.89
C PHE A 136 6.96 16.97 4.59
N VAL A 137 5.78 17.58 4.49
CA VAL A 137 4.48 16.91 4.38
C VAL A 137 4.38 16.10 3.08
N LYS A 138 4.67 16.72 1.94
CA LYS A 138 4.48 16.13 0.61
C LYS A 138 5.26 14.82 0.43
N PRO A 139 6.59 14.77 0.57
CA PRO A 139 7.33 13.51 0.38
C PRO A 139 6.98 12.45 1.44
N THR A 140 6.62 12.85 2.66
CA THR A 140 6.25 11.92 3.73
C THR A 140 4.93 11.24 3.43
N PHE A 141 3.88 12.02 3.18
CA PHE A 141 2.54 11.52 2.88
C PHE A 141 2.53 10.65 1.61
N LEU A 142 3.11 11.12 0.51
CA LEU A 142 3.17 10.36 -0.75
C LEU A 142 3.90 9.04 -0.59
N SER A 143 4.95 8.99 0.25
CA SER A 143 5.68 7.75 0.49
C SER A 143 4.88 6.76 1.36
N ILE A 144 4.24 7.25 2.43
CA ILE A 144 3.37 6.40 3.27
C ILE A 144 2.21 5.85 2.45
N ASN A 145 1.52 6.71 1.69
CA ASN A 145 0.42 6.31 0.81
C ASN A 145 0.88 5.25 -0.20
N LYS A 146 2.01 5.50 -0.88
CA LYS A 146 2.54 4.53 -1.87
C LYS A 146 2.95 3.21 -1.23
N ASN A 147 3.48 3.24 -0.01
CA ASN A 147 3.86 2.03 0.71
C ASN A 147 2.63 1.22 1.12
N VAL A 148 1.58 1.88 1.61
CA VAL A 148 0.30 1.24 1.89
C VAL A 148 -0.28 0.62 0.62
N GLU A 149 -0.24 1.30 -0.52
CA GLU A 149 -0.66 0.76 -1.81
C GLU A 149 0.13 -0.50 -2.22
N ILE A 150 1.45 -0.50 -2.05
CA ILE A 150 2.29 -1.68 -2.35
C ILE A 150 1.90 -2.86 -1.44
N LEU A 151 1.72 -2.61 -0.14
CA LEU A 151 1.34 -3.66 0.80
C LEU A 151 -0.06 -4.17 0.50
N ALA A 152 -1.03 -3.28 0.35
CA ALA A 152 -2.42 -3.59 0.08
C ALA A 152 -2.58 -4.39 -1.23
N SER A 153 -1.83 -4.06 -2.29
CA SER A 153 -1.89 -4.77 -3.57
C SER A 153 -1.22 -6.15 -3.58
N THR A 154 -0.50 -6.53 -2.52
CA THR A 154 0.17 -7.85 -2.41
C THR A 154 -0.72 -8.84 -1.66
N ASN A 155 -1.52 -9.66 -2.35
CA ASN A 155 -2.48 -10.56 -1.71
C ASN A 155 -1.83 -11.58 -0.75
N GLU A 156 -0.63 -12.03 -1.07
CA GLU A 156 0.05 -13.18 -0.46
C GLU A 156 0.57 -12.89 0.96
N ILE A 157 0.65 -11.63 1.36
CA ILE A 157 1.05 -11.23 2.72
C ILE A 157 -0.15 -11.15 3.69
N PHE A 158 -1.35 -11.43 3.21
CA PHE A 158 -2.58 -11.41 3.99
C PHE A 158 -3.11 -12.81 4.24
N ASN A 159 -3.73 -13.00 5.41
CA ASN A 159 -4.53 -14.19 5.63
C ASN A 159 -5.81 -14.05 4.79
N PRO A 160 -6.17 -15.02 3.94
CA PRO A 160 -7.36 -14.96 3.10
C PRO A 160 -8.65 -14.66 3.88
N LYS A 161 -8.72 -15.09 5.15
CA LYS A 161 -9.89 -14.89 6.02
C LYS A 161 -9.99 -13.45 6.58
N THR A 162 -8.87 -12.75 6.72
CA THR A 162 -8.81 -11.41 7.38
C THR A 162 -8.27 -10.32 6.46
N ILE A 163 -8.00 -10.61 5.18
CA ILE A 163 -7.40 -9.69 4.21
C ILE A 163 -8.08 -8.32 4.16
N HIS A 164 -9.41 -8.29 4.26
CA HIS A 164 -10.18 -7.05 4.22
C HIS A 164 -10.00 -6.20 5.48
N LEU A 165 -9.92 -6.83 6.66
CA LEU A 165 -9.66 -6.14 7.94
C LEU A 165 -8.25 -5.56 7.95
N ASP A 166 -7.29 -6.37 7.53
CA ASP A 166 -5.89 -5.98 7.49
C ASP A 166 -5.67 -4.81 6.52
N ARG A 167 -6.28 -4.85 5.32
CA ARG A 167 -6.24 -3.75 4.34
C ARG A 167 -6.95 -2.51 4.84
N GLY A 168 -8.15 -2.65 5.40
CA GLY A 168 -8.90 -1.55 5.99
C GLY A 168 -8.04 -0.80 7.01
N SER A 169 -7.35 -1.53 7.89
CA SER A 169 -6.43 -0.92 8.85
C SER A 169 -5.25 -0.18 8.19
N LEU A 170 -4.68 -0.68 7.09
CA LEU A 170 -3.63 0.03 6.36
C LEU A 170 -4.15 1.35 5.76
N TYR A 171 -5.37 1.34 5.21
CA TYR A 171 -6.00 2.53 4.66
C TYR A 171 -6.39 3.54 5.75
N THR A 172 -6.94 3.08 6.88
CA THR A 172 -7.23 3.92 8.06
C THR A 172 -5.99 4.71 8.47
N PHE A 173 -4.81 4.08 8.48
CA PHE A 173 -3.57 4.78 8.81
C PHE A 173 -3.29 5.97 7.88
N VAL A 174 -3.48 5.80 6.57
CA VAL A 174 -3.27 6.88 5.59
C VAL A 174 -4.36 7.93 5.66
N THR A 175 -5.61 7.52 5.86
CA THR A 175 -6.77 8.42 5.98
C THR A 175 -6.66 9.30 7.22
N ASP A 176 -6.26 8.75 8.37
CA ASP A 176 -6.10 9.53 9.59
C ASP A 176 -4.96 10.55 9.47
N ILE A 177 -3.86 10.17 8.81
CA ILE A 177 -2.78 11.10 8.44
C ILE A 177 -3.32 12.19 7.52
N ALA A 178 -4.08 11.83 6.49
CA ALA A 178 -4.60 12.78 5.51
C ALA A 178 -5.56 13.78 6.15
N ARG A 179 -6.47 13.31 7.03
CA ARG A 179 -7.40 14.14 7.79
C ARG A 179 -6.67 15.20 8.62
N ILE A 180 -5.59 14.82 9.30
CA ILE A 180 -4.76 15.76 10.07
C ILE A 180 -4.14 16.79 9.13
N LEU A 181 -3.48 16.33 8.06
CA LEU A 181 -2.75 17.21 7.15
C LEU A 181 -3.65 18.16 6.35
N ILE A 182 -4.89 17.78 6.05
CA ILE A 182 -5.88 18.66 5.42
C ILE A 182 -6.20 19.87 6.31
N SER A 183 -6.10 19.71 7.63
CA SER A 183 -6.32 20.82 8.58
C SER A 183 -5.26 21.93 8.48
N LEU A 184 -4.19 21.76 7.68
CA LEU A 184 -3.25 22.82 7.36
C LEU A 184 -3.80 23.84 6.34
N PHE A 185 -4.94 23.57 5.71
CA PHE A 185 -5.49 24.36 4.62
C PHE A 185 -6.77 25.10 5.04
N LYS A 186 -7.03 26.23 4.39
CA LYS A 186 -8.21 27.07 4.67
C LYS A 186 -9.50 26.31 4.33
N GLN A 187 -10.50 26.38 5.20
CA GLN A 187 -11.75 25.64 5.00
C GLN A 187 -12.45 26.03 3.69
N ASP A 188 -12.56 27.32 3.38
CA ASP A 188 -13.16 27.79 2.12
C ASP A 188 -12.46 27.24 0.86
N TYR A 189 -11.15 27.03 0.93
CA TYR A 189 -10.39 26.39 -0.15
C TYR A 189 -10.69 24.89 -0.24
N LEU A 190 -10.78 24.20 0.90
CA LEU A 190 -11.14 22.78 0.94
C LEU A 190 -12.58 22.56 0.45
N ASP A 191 -13.50 23.45 0.81
CA ASP A 191 -14.91 23.43 0.40
C ASP A 191 -15.07 23.66 -1.11
N SER A 192 -14.07 24.26 -1.78
CA SER A 192 -14.07 24.38 -3.25
C SER A 192 -13.96 23.03 -3.97
N PHE A 193 -13.48 21.99 -3.28
CA PHE A 193 -13.37 20.61 -3.80
C PHE A 193 -14.62 19.78 -3.46
N THR A 194 -15.80 20.32 -3.76
CA THR A 194 -17.10 19.68 -3.44
C THR A 194 -17.27 18.27 -4.02
N GLU A 195 -16.48 17.92 -5.04
CA GLU A 195 -16.47 16.62 -5.71
C GLU A 195 -15.59 15.56 -5.05
N ILE A 196 -14.83 15.91 -4.00
CA ILE A 196 -13.83 15.02 -3.39
C ILE A 196 -14.21 14.64 -1.98
N ASP A 197 -14.38 13.34 -1.78
CA ASP A 197 -14.97 12.80 -0.56
C ASP A 197 -14.00 12.03 0.33
N SER A 198 -12.88 11.63 -0.24
CA SER A 198 -11.81 10.97 0.48
C SER A 198 -10.81 12.01 0.97
N HIS A 199 -10.51 12.03 2.26
CA HIS A 199 -9.42 12.85 2.82
C HIS A 199 -8.08 12.55 2.13
N VAL A 200 -7.85 11.31 1.69
CA VAL A 200 -6.62 10.95 0.96
C VAL A 200 -6.62 11.61 -0.42
N GLU A 201 -7.73 11.54 -1.15
CA GLU A 201 -7.86 12.16 -2.47
C GLU A 201 -7.83 13.69 -2.39
N LEU A 202 -8.49 14.27 -1.40
CA LEU A 202 -8.50 15.70 -1.15
C LEU A 202 -7.08 16.19 -0.86
N LEU A 203 -6.33 15.50 0.00
CA LEU A 203 -4.93 15.85 0.25
C LEU A 203 -4.07 15.67 -1.01
N LEU A 204 -4.29 14.62 -1.82
CA LEU A 204 -3.57 14.44 -3.08
C LEU A 204 -3.89 15.57 -4.07
N ARG A 205 -5.14 16.03 -4.13
CA ARG A 205 -5.57 17.15 -4.95
C ARG A 205 -4.93 18.45 -4.48
N VAL A 206 -4.99 18.73 -3.17
CA VAL A 206 -4.34 19.88 -2.55
C VAL A 206 -2.84 19.90 -2.84
N ILE A 207 -2.15 18.74 -2.76
CA ILE A 207 -0.72 18.62 -3.10
C ILE A 207 -0.45 18.94 -4.59
N GLN A 208 -1.40 18.64 -5.49
CA GLN A 208 -1.26 18.92 -6.92
C GLN A 208 -1.58 20.38 -7.26
N GLU A 209 -2.55 20.98 -6.59
CA GLU A 209 -3.15 22.25 -6.99
C GLU A 209 -2.58 23.44 -6.23
N ASN A 210 -2.36 23.29 -4.92
CA ASN A 210 -1.93 24.38 -4.07
C ASN A 210 -0.52 24.86 -4.49
N PRO A 211 -0.33 26.15 -4.80
CA PRO A 211 0.94 26.71 -5.23
C PRO A 211 2.11 26.40 -4.29
N ILE A 212 1.88 26.21 -2.98
CA ILE A 212 2.93 25.91 -1.99
C ILE A 212 3.75 24.65 -2.32
N PHE A 213 3.16 23.71 -3.07
CA PHE A 213 3.83 22.45 -3.46
C PHE A 213 4.45 22.48 -4.86
N LYS A 214 4.34 23.59 -5.59
CA LYS A 214 4.81 23.76 -6.96
C LYS A 214 6.18 24.48 -6.98
N PRO A 215 7.10 24.06 -7.87
CA PRO A 215 8.36 24.77 -8.04
C PRO A 215 8.11 26.16 -8.66
N GLY A 216 8.79 27.19 -8.14
CA GLY A 216 8.73 28.55 -8.70
C GLY A 216 7.64 29.46 -8.15
N LEU A 217 7.10 29.16 -6.96
CA LEU A 217 6.11 29.98 -6.25
C LEU A 217 6.50 31.46 -6.20
N ALA A 218 5.70 32.32 -6.83
CA ALA A 218 5.85 33.77 -6.78
C ALA A 218 5.45 34.33 -5.40
N ALA A 219 5.88 35.54 -5.07
CA ALA A 219 5.54 36.17 -3.78
C ALA A 219 4.03 36.43 -3.62
N ASP A 220 3.33 36.64 -4.75
CA ASP A 220 1.91 37.04 -4.79
C ASP A 220 0.95 35.86 -5.05
N ASP A 221 1.46 34.64 -5.19
CA ASP A 221 0.62 33.46 -5.42
C ASP A 221 -0.25 33.17 -4.18
N PRO A 222 -1.57 32.96 -4.34
CA PRO A 222 -2.46 32.71 -3.22
C PRO A 222 -2.13 31.36 -2.57
N ILE A 223 -1.69 31.40 -1.32
CA ILE A 223 -1.39 30.20 -0.54
C ILE A 223 -2.58 29.89 0.35
N GLU A 224 -3.20 28.76 0.06
CA GLU A 224 -4.43 28.32 0.72
C GLU A 224 -4.15 27.52 2.00
N MET A 225 -3.06 27.83 2.68
CA MET A 225 -2.75 27.32 4.02
C MET A 225 -3.22 28.29 5.10
N ILE A 226 -3.62 27.77 6.25
CA ILE A 226 -3.96 28.58 7.42
C ILE A 226 -2.82 29.55 7.79
N GLU A 227 -3.16 30.70 8.38
CA GLU A 227 -2.19 31.75 8.71
C GLU A 227 -1.63 31.62 10.14
N ASP A 228 -2.41 31.09 11.08
CA ASP A 228 -2.04 31.03 12.51
C ASP A 228 -0.89 30.05 12.75
N PRO A 229 0.32 30.53 13.15
CA PRO A 229 1.46 29.67 13.42
C PRO A 229 1.24 28.69 14.58
N LYS A 230 0.36 29.02 15.54
CA LYS A 230 0.01 28.10 16.64
C LYS A 230 -0.78 26.91 16.13
N GLU A 231 -1.76 27.16 15.28
CA GLU A 231 -2.58 26.11 14.68
C GLU A 231 -1.78 25.25 13.70
N ILE A 232 -0.91 25.84 12.89
CA ILE A 232 0.04 25.11 12.03
C ILE A 232 0.89 24.15 12.87
N ARG A 233 1.49 24.66 13.96
CA ARG A 233 2.31 23.87 14.87
C ARG A 233 1.52 22.72 15.49
N ARG A 234 0.30 22.99 15.96
CA ARG A 234 -0.61 21.97 16.53
C ARG A 234 -0.86 20.83 15.54
N VAL A 235 -1.22 21.15 14.30
CA VAL A 235 -1.48 20.16 13.24
C VAL A 235 -0.22 19.36 12.91
N MET A 236 0.94 20.03 12.82
CA MET A 236 2.22 19.36 12.55
C MET A 236 2.65 18.40 13.66
N LEU A 237 2.49 18.79 14.93
CA LEU A 237 2.79 17.92 16.06
C LEU A 237 1.83 16.72 16.13
N GLN A 238 0.55 16.94 15.81
CA GLN A 238 -0.43 15.86 15.70
C GLN A 238 -0.09 14.87 14.58
N PHE A 239 0.37 15.36 13.43
CA PHE A 239 0.83 14.54 12.32
C PHE A 239 2.03 13.68 12.73
N VAL A 240 3.04 14.29 13.35
CA VAL A 240 4.25 13.59 13.83
C VAL A 240 3.90 12.51 14.86
N SER A 241 3.07 12.84 15.85
CA SER A 241 2.61 11.87 16.84
C SER A 241 1.85 10.72 16.20
N THR A 242 1.03 11.00 15.18
CA THR A 242 0.24 9.99 14.47
C THR A 242 1.14 9.03 13.70
N ILE A 243 2.07 9.50 12.87
CA ILE A 243 2.95 8.61 12.10
C ILE A 243 3.84 7.72 12.98
N GLN A 244 4.05 8.09 14.25
CA GLN A 244 4.90 7.37 15.20
C GLN A 244 4.12 6.48 16.20
N SER A 245 2.86 6.78 16.51
CA SER A 245 2.10 6.10 17.56
C SER A 245 0.70 5.64 17.18
N HIS A 246 0.34 5.70 15.89
CA HIS A 246 -0.97 5.26 15.42
C HIS A 246 -1.22 3.78 15.73
N GLU A 247 -2.47 3.42 16.05
CA GLU A 247 -2.79 2.03 16.38
C GLU A 247 -2.60 1.08 15.20
N ALA A 248 -2.94 1.53 13.99
CA ALA A 248 -2.76 0.78 12.76
C ALA A 248 -1.30 0.70 12.29
N LEU A 249 -0.37 1.43 12.90
CA LEU A 249 1.07 1.32 12.61
C LEU A 249 1.58 -0.10 12.88
N TYR A 250 0.98 -0.79 13.84
CA TYR A 250 1.23 -2.21 14.08
C TYR A 250 0.92 -3.08 12.88
N ASN A 251 -0.28 -2.92 12.31
CA ASN A 251 -0.72 -3.69 11.15
C ASN A 251 0.14 -3.36 9.92
N TYR A 252 0.48 -2.07 9.73
CA TYR A 252 1.46 -1.66 8.74
C TYR A 252 2.81 -2.38 8.91
N SER A 253 3.37 -2.39 10.12
CA SER A 253 4.63 -3.06 10.43
C SER A 253 4.59 -4.56 10.16
N LEU A 254 3.52 -5.24 10.60
CA LEU A 254 3.31 -6.67 10.36
C LEU A 254 3.27 -6.99 8.86
N LYS A 255 2.52 -6.22 8.07
CA LYS A 255 2.39 -6.45 6.64
C LYS A 255 3.65 -6.13 5.88
N ARG A 256 4.36 -5.06 6.28
CA ARG A 256 5.70 -4.78 5.75
C ARG A 256 6.68 -5.91 6.04
N HIS A 257 6.67 -6.46 7.25
CA HIS A 257 7.50 -7.63 7.59
C HIS A 257 7.13 -8.85 6.73
N ALA A 258 5.83 -9.17 6.61
CA ALA A 258 5.36 -10.25 5.75
C ALA A 258 5.79 -10.05 4.28
N TYR A 259 5.76 -8.81 3.78
CA TYR A 259 6.26 -8.47 2.44
C TYR A 259 7.75 -8.73 2.29
N TYR A 260 8.59 -8.34 3.27
CA TYR A 260 10.01 -8.64 3.24
C TYR A 260 10.30 -10.14 3.20
N LYS A 261 9.58 -10.93 4.02
CA LYS A 261 9.71 -12.39 4.01
C LYS A 261 9.31 -13.00 2.66
N LEU A 262 8.19 -12.54 2.10
CA LEU A 262 7.75 -12.96 0.76
C LEU A 262 8.76 -12.58 -0.32
N PHE A 263 9.36 -11.40 -0.23
CA PHE A 263 10.38 -10.95 -1.18
C PHE A 263 11.61 -11.87 -1.13
N LEU A 264 12.12 -12.21 0.07
CA LEU A 264 13.22 -13.17 0.22
C LEU A 264 12.86 -14.55 -0.34
N ALA A 265 11.68 -15.07 -0.04
CA ALA A 265 11.23 -16.37 -0.52
C ALA A 265 11.19 -16.44 -2.07
N ARG A 266 10.90 -15.31 -2.72
CA ARG A 266 10.82 -15.19 -4.19
C ARG A 266 12.18 -14.99 -4.88
N LEU A 267 13.26 -14.74 -4.15
CA LEU A 267 14.59 -14.54 -4.75
C LEU A 267 15.03 -15.74 -5.59
N THR A 268 14.77 -16.96 -5.10
CA THR A 268 15.14 -18.21 -5.78
C THR A 268 14.09 -18.67 -6.81
N THR A 269 13.17 -17.80 -7.23
CA THR A 269 12.18 -18.18 -8.25
C THR A 269 12.85 -18.23 -9.63
N PRO A 270 12.58 -19.23 -10.48
CA PRO A 270 13.09 -19.28 -11.84
C PRO A 270 12.84 -17.99 -12.62
N GLY A 271 13.86 -17.49 -13.32
CA GLY A 271 13.77 -16.29 -14.16
C GLY A 271 13.69 -14.97 -13.39
N ARG A 272 13.82 -14.97 -12.05
CA ARG A 272 13.81 -13.74 -11.24
C ARG A 272 14.96 -12.79 -11.59
N PHE A 273 16.15 -13.34 -11.81
CA PHE A 273 17.35 -12.61 -12.20
C PHE A 273 17.79 -13.11 -13.59
N LYS A 274 17.70 -12.25 -14.60
CA LYS A 274 17.99 -12.63 -15.98
C LYS A 274 19.44 -13.11 -16.08
N GLY A 275 19.63 -14.33 -16.59
CA GLY A 275 20.95 -14.93 -16.78
C GLY A 275 21.56 -15.61 -15.56
N ILE A 276 20.90 -15.55 -14.38
CA ILE A 276 21.38 -16.22 -13.16
C ILE A 276 20.44 -17.37 -12.82
N ASN A 277 21.01 -18.56 -12.66
CA ASN A 277 20.23 -19.73 -12.28
C ASN A 277 19.82 -19.62 -10.78
N PRO A 278 18.58 -20.03 -10.42
CA PRO A 278 18.09 -20.05 -9.04
C PRO A 278 19.01 -20.71 -8.00
N PHE A 279 19.81 -21.69 -8.42
CA PHE A 279 20.75 -22.37 -7.54
C PHE A 279 21.83 -21.41 -7.01
N GLU A 280 22.44 -20.62 -7.90
CA GLU A 280 23.44 -19.60 -7.59
C GLU A 280 22.85 -18.54 -6.65
N ILE A 281 21.60 -18.17 -6.88
CA ILE A 281 20.85 -17.25 -6.00
C ILE A 281 20.64 -17.87 -4.62
N SER A 282 20.31 -19.16 -4.55
CA SER A 282 20.15 -19.88 -3.27
C SER A 282 21.45 -19.90 -2.47
N ARG A 283 22.58 -20.13 -3.15
CA ARG A 283 23.92 -20.10 -2.53
C ARG A 283 24.27 -18.73 -1.97
N ILE A 284 24.05 -17.66 -2.74
CA ILE A 284 24.28 -16.29 -2.26
C ILE A 284 23.41 -16.01 -1.03
N LEU A 285 22.13 -16.41 -1.07
CA LEU A 285 21.23 -16.26 0.07
C LEU A 285 21.69 -17.06 1.29
N ALA A 286 22.18 -18.29 1.10
CA ALA A 286 22.73 -19.12 2.19
C ALA A 286 23.90 -18.41 2.89
N GLY A 287 24.85 -17.85 2.13
CA GLY A 287 25.95 -17.07 2.67
C GLY A 287 25.50 -15.82 3.44
N VAL A 288 24.45 -15.14 2.98
CA VAL A 288 23.87 -13.98 3.70
C VAL A 288 23.22 -14.41 5.01
N LEU A 289 22.46 -15.52 5.02
CA LEU A 289 21.80 -16.03 6.22
C LEU A 289 22.81 -16.53 7.26
N LEU A 290 23.94 -17.12 6.82
CA LEU A 290 25.03 -17.57 7.68
C LEU A 290 25.53 -16.45 8.61
N VAL A 291 25.76 -15.26 8.07
CA VAL A 291 26.33 -14.13 8.84
C VAL A 291 25.29 -13.24 9.53
N ASN A 292 24.05 -13.74 9.67
CA ASN A 292 22.98 -13.07 10.38
C ASN A 292 23.32 -12.84 11.88
N LYS A 293 23.29 -11.58 12.34
CA LYS A 293 23.64 -11.25 13.74
C LYS A 293 22.56 -11.60 14.76
N GLN A 294 21.33 -11.91 14.34
CA GLN A 294 20.27 -12.24 15.29
C GLN A 294 20.38 -13.68 15.81
N ILE A 295 20.30 -14.67 14.91
CA ILE A 295 20.37 -16.10 15.20
C ILE A 295 21.10 -16.83 14.07
N ALA A 296 21.80 -17.91 14.39
CA ALA A 296 22.43 -18.77 13.38
C ALA A 296 21.38 -19.66 12.69
N PRO A 297 21.46 -19.83 11.35
CA PRO A 297 20.72 -20.89 10.67
C PRO A 297 21.28 -22.27 11.07
N GLY A 298 20.48 -23.32 10.95
CA GLY A 298 20.97 -24.68 11.17
C GLY A 298 21.85 -25.15 10.00
N ASP A 299 22.92 -25.88 10.29
CA ASP A 299 23.90 -26.30 9.26
C ASP A 299 23.25 -27.06 8.10
N ARG A 300 22.32 -27.98 8.41
CA ARG A 300 21.55 -28.73 7.41
C ARG A 300 20.78 -27.85 6.42
N LEU A 301 20.26 -26.70 6.87
CA LEU A 301 19.56 -25.77 5.99
C LEU A 301 20.55 -25.13 5.00
N ILE A 302 21.72 -24.73 5.47
CA ILE A 302 22.75 -24.10 4.65
C ILE A 302 23.33 -25.09 3.64
N GLU A 303 23.63 -26.32 4.07
CA GLU A 303 24.07 -27.41 3.21
C GLU A 303 23.03 -27.67 2.10
N ALA A 304 21.75 -27.84 2.46
CA ALA A 304 20.69 -28.07 1.50
C ALA A 304 20.49 -26.89 0.52
N MET A 305 20.63 -25.65 0.98
CA MET A 305 20.56 -24.46 0.12
C MET A 305 21.75 -24.33 -0.85
N ALA A 306 22.88 -24.95 -0.52
CA ALA A 306 24.11 -24.95 -1.32
C ALA A 306 24.28 -26.19 -2.20
N ASP A 307 23.34 -27.12 -2.15
CA ASP A 307 23.31 -28.36 -2.92
C ASP A 307 22.43 -28.21 -4.19
N PRO A 308 22.97 -28.46 -5.40
CA PRO A 308 22.23 -28.32 -6.66
C PRO A 308 20.98 -29.20 -6.76
N GLU A 309 20.92 -30.34 -6.05
CA GLU A 309 19.76 -31.23 -6.09
C GLU A 309 18.69 -30.83 -5.07
N ASN A 310 19.11 -30.26 -3.93
CA ASN A 310 18.23 -30.03 -2.77
C ASN A 310 17.83 -28.57 -2.54
N PHE A 311 18.44 -27.58 -3.21
CA PHE A 311 18.19 -26.16 -2.92
C PHE A 311 16.74 -25.72 -3.08
N ASN A 312 15.99 -26.36 -3.98
CA ASN A 312 14.59 -26.06 -4.27
C ASN A 312 13.64 -27.17 -3.79
N ALA A 313 14.12 -28.12 -2.99
CA ALA A 313 13.29 -29.15 -2.40
C ALA A 313 12.25 -28.54 -1.44
N PRO A 314 11.01 -29.07 -1.36
CA PRO A 314 9.98 -28.52 -0.48
C PRO A 314 10.42 -28.41 0.99
N THR A 315 11.21 -29.36 1.47
CA THR A 315 11.78 -29.38 2.83
C THR A 315 12.77 -28.24 3.06
N THR A 316 13.64 -27.95 2.09
CA THR A 316 14.59 -26.83 2.13
C THR A 316 13.85 -25.49 2.11
N LEU A 317 12.85 -25.34 1.23
CA LEU A 317 12.03 -24.13 1.14
C LEU A 317 11.27 -23.85 2.44
N LEU A 318 10.70 -24.90 3.06
CA LEU A 318 10.01 -24.81 4.33
C LEU A 318 10.97 -24.46 5.47
N SER A 319 12.10 -25.15 5.58
CA SER A 319 13.11 -24.89 6.61
C SER A 319 13.67 -23.46 6.51
N ARG A 320 13.85 -22.95 5.29
CA ARG A 320 14.23 -21.57 5.03
C ARG A 320 13.16 -20.60 5.51
N GLN A 321 11.90 -20.88 5.21
CA GLN A 321 10.76 -20.07 5.65
C GLN A 321 10.68 -20.04 7.18
N GLU A 322 10.79 -21.19 7.84
CA GLU A 322 10.77 -21.30 9.30
C GLU A 322 11.93 -20.52 9.95
N PHE A 323 13.13 -20.57 9.36
CA PHE A 323 14.25 -19.75 9.83
C PHE A 323 13.96 -18.26 9.69
N VAL A 324 13.49 -17.81 8.53
CA VAL A 324 13.15 -16.40 8.26
C VAL A 324 12.01 -15.91 9.17
N ASP A 325 11.05 -16.77 9.50
CA ASP A 325 9.94 -16.47 10.41
C ASP A 325 10.40 -16.20 11.86
N ARG A 326 11.59 -16.65 12.23
CA ARG A 326 12.22 -16.37 13.54
C ARG A 326 12.96 -15.03 13.57
N LEU A 327 13.13 -14.35 12.44
CA LEU A 327 13.88 -13.10 12.33
C LEU A 327 12.99 -11.88 12.57
N SER A 328 13.56 -10.83 13.14
CA SER A 328 12.94 -9.51 13.32
C SER A 328 12.81 -8.76 11.98
N PRO A 329 11.86 -7.81 11.85
CA PRO A 329 11.66 -7.05 10.61
C PRO A 329 12.94 -6.36 10.11
N SER A 330 13.68 -5.69 11.00
CA SER A 330 14.96 -5.06 10.67
C SER A 330 16.01 -6.05 10.16
N THR A 331 16.05 -7.26 10.74
CA THR A 331 16.98 -8.32 10.33
C THR A 331 16.64 -8.89 8.96
N VAL A 332 15.34 -9.12 8.66
CA VAL A 332 14.90 -9.56 7.33
C VAL A 332 15.22 -8.49 6.27
N TYR A 333 14.97 -7.22 6.58
CA TYR A 333 15.33 -6.12 5.68
C TYR A 333 16.85 -6.03 5.46
N TRP A 334 17.66 -6.19 6.51
CA TRP A 334 19.11 -6.26 6.39
C TRP A 334 19.55 -7.40 5.47
N ALA A 335 18.97 -8.60 5.61
CA ALA A 335 19.30 -9.74 4.75
C ALA A 335 18.99 -9.44 3.27
N ILE A 336 17.89 -8.75 2.98
CA ILE A 336 17.56 -8.32 1.61
C ILE A 336 18.61 -7.34 1.07
N SER A 337 19.01 -6.35 1.88
CA SER A 337 20.05 -5.38 1.49
C SER A 337 21.41 -6.05 1.28
N GLU A 338 21.81 -6.95 2.16
CA GLU A 338 23.09 -7.69 2.07
C GLU A 338 23.11 -8.63 0.87
N PHE A 339 21.99 -9.30 0.59
CA PHE A 339 21.82 -10.12 -0.61
C PHE A 339 21.97 -9.28 -1.87
N ARG A 340 21.29 -8.13 -1.97
CA ARG A 340 21.43 -7.20 -3.11
C ARG A 340 22.90 -6.81 -3.32
N ASN A 341 23.57 -6.39 -2.25
CA ASN A 341 24.96 -5.94 -2.30
C ASN A 341 25.91 -7.07 -2.72
N SER A 342 25.70 -8.28 -2.20
CA SER A 342 26.49 -9.45 -2.55
C SER A 342 26.28 -9.80 -4.03
N LEU A 343 25.03 -9.84 -4.49
CA LEU A 343 24.71 -10.14 -5.89
C LEU A 343 25.36 -9.15 -6.86
N SER A 344 25.29 -7.85 -6.57
CA SER A 344 25.94 -6.81 -7.38
C SER A 344 27.47 -6.94 -7.40
N LYS A 345 28.09 -7.27 -6.28
CA LYS A 345 29.56 -7.51 -6.21
C LYS A 345 29.98 -8.75 -6.99
N LEU A 346 29.16 -9.78 -7.03
CA LEU A 346 29.50 -11.08 -7.62
C LEU A 346 29.30 -11.14 -9.13
N SER A 347 28.34 -10.38 -9.69
CA SER A 347 27.89 -10.54 -11.09
C SER A 347 28.01 -9.29 -11.97
N SER A 348 28.59 -8.19 -11.46
CA SER A 348 28.82 -6.89 -12.14
C SER A 348 27.61 -6.24 -12.83
N HIS A 349 26.42 -6.84 -12.70
CA HIS A 349 25.15 -6.36 -13.23
C HIS A 349 24.42 -5.45 -12.23
N ASP A 350 23.67 -4.49 -12.77
CA ASP A 350 22.79 -3.62 -11.98
C ASP A 350 21.41 -4.27 -11.77
N PHE A 351 21.14 -4.68 -10.54
CA PHE A 351 19.84 -5.25 -10.12
C PHE A 351 18.96 -4.23 -9.39
N SER A 352 19.26 -2.93 -9.47
CA SER A 352 18.55 -1.92 -8.68
C SER A 352 17.04 -1.91 -8.92
N LYS A 353 16.58 -2.29 -10.12
CA LYS A 353 15.16 -2.32 -10.49
C LYS A 353 14.41 -3.45 -9.77
N GLU A 354 15.03 -4.62 -9.65
CA GLU A 354 14.49 -5.84 -9.06
C GLU A 354 14.23 -5.68 -7.56
N PHE A 355 14.98 -4.81 -6.88
CA PHE A 355 14.82 -4.45 -5.47
C PHE A 355 14.05 -3.14 -5.25
N GLY A 356 13.70 -2.40 -6.31
CA GLY A 356 13.00 -1.12 -6.21
C GLY A 356 11.74 -1.15 -5.31
N PRO A 357 10.83 -2.14 -5.44
CA PRO A 357 9.65 -2.25 -4.59
C PRO A 357 9.97 -2.40 -3.10
N VAL A 358 10.97 -3.21 -2.75
CA VAL A 358 11.34 -3.48 -1.35
C VAL A 358 12.06 -2.30 -0.72
N SER A 359 12.90 -1.62 -1.49
CA SER A 359 13.63 -0.41 -1.06
C SER A 359 12.69 0.76 -0.79
N ARG A 360 11.55 0.86 -1.48
CA ARG A 360 10.54 1.91 -1.25
C ARG A 360 9.82 1.75 0.10
N LEU A 361 9.63 0.52 0.55
CA LEU A 361 9.03 0.21 1.84
C LEU A 361 9.96 0.53 3.03
N SER A 362 11.23 0.81 2.76
CA SER A 362 12.19 1.25 3.77
C SER A 362 11.84 2.64 4.29
N ALA A 363 11.69 2.77 5.61
CA ALA A 363 11.52 4.06 6.26
C ALA A 363 12.73 4.99 6.03
N GLY A 364 13.94 4.43 5.88
CA GLY A 364 15.14 5.18 5.50
C GLY A 364 15.02 5.85 4.13
N SER A 365 14.33 5.22 3.17
CA SER A 365 14.06 5.83 1.86
C SER A 365 13.10 7.02 1.96
N ILE A 366 12.09 6.93 2.83
CA ILE A 366 11.15 8.04 3.09
C ILE A 366 11.92 9.23 3.66
N LEU A 367 12.70 9.00 4.72
CA LEU A 367 13.46 10.05 5.40
C LEU A 367 14.53 10.67 4.50
N LYS A 368 15.26 9.87 3.72
CA LYS A 368 16.24 10.38 2.75
C LYS A 368 15.61 11.35 1.76
N LYS A 369 14.39 11.08 1.27
CA LYS A 369 13.67 11.99 0.36
C LYS A 369 13.24 13.26 1.08
N VAL A 370 12.61 13.14 2.24
CA VAL A 370 12.15 14.27 3.07
C VAL A 370 13.30 15.23 3.35
N TRP A 371 14.44 14.68 3.73
CA TRP A 371 15.62 15.46 4.07
C TRP A 371 16.35 16.04 2.89
N SER A 372 16.45 15.31 1.79
CA SER A 372 17.01 15.86 0.55
C SER A 372 16.17 17.06 0.10
N ALA A 373 14.84 16.99 0.22
CA ALA A 373 13.93 18.09 -0.09
C ALA A 373 14.13 19.27 0.86
N PHE A 374 14.13 19.04 2.19
CA PHE A 374 14.34 20.09 3.18
C PHE A 374 15.73 20.77 3.09
N ILE A 375 16.78 20.00 2.81
CA ILE A 375 18.14 20.53 2.64
C ILE A 375 18.24 21.33 1.34
N ALA A 376 17.72 20.80 0.22
CA ALA A 376 17.67 21.55 -1.03
C ALA A 376 16.91 22.86 -0.85
N PHE A 377 15.80 22.84 -0.11
CA PHE A 377 15.04 24.03 0.26
C PHE A 377 15.91 25.05 1.03
N GLY A 378 16.55 24.64 2.13
CA GLY A 378 17.42 25.53 2.92
C GLY A 378 18.65 26.04 2.16
N GLU A 379 19.22 25.24 1.25
CA GLU A 379 20.38 25.63 0.42
C GLU A 379 19.99 26.53 -0.76
N SER A 380 18.75 26.44 -1.26
CA SER A 380 18.26 27.22 -2.41
C SER A 380 18.06 28.71 -2.14
N GLY A 381 18.41 29.17 -0.93
CA GLY A 381 18.58 30.59 -0.64
C GLY A 381 17.37 31.19 0.04
N PHE A 382 17.31 31.03 1.35
CA PHE A 382 16.60 31.99 2.18
C PHE A 382 17.34 33.35 2.11
N ALA A 383 16.68 34.37 1.56
CA ALA A 383 17.21 35.73 1.52
C ALA A 383 17.47 36.31 2.93
N PHE A 384 16.86 35.74 3.97
CA PHE A 384 17.04 36.14 5.37
C PHE A 384 16.97 34.93 6.32
N MET A 385 17.93 34.00 6.24
CA MET A 385 18.08 32.98 7.29
C MET A 385 18.33 33.68 8.62
N THR A 386 17.33 33.67 9.52
CA THR A 386 17.55 34.09 10.89
C THR A 386 18.59 33.16 11.53
N GLU A 387 19.42 33.70 12.42
CA GLU A 387 20.46 32.91 13.09
C GLU A 387 19.90 31.64 13.78
N PRO A 388 18.73 31.69 14.47
CA PRO A 388 18.12 30.50 15.05
C PRO A 388 17.83 29.38 14.03
N PHE A 389 17.28 29.73 12.86
CA PHE A 389 17.01 28.74 11.81
C PHE A 389 18.31 28.18 11.22
N ARG A 390 19.31 29.05 10.99
CA ARG A 390 20.61 28.64 10.45
C ARG A 390 21.29 27.59 11.32
N VAL A 391 21.32 27.79 12.65
CA VAL A 391 21.95 26.86 13.60
C VAL A 391 21.23 25.51 13.58
N LEU A 392 19.89 25.50 13.68
CA LEU A 392 19.11 24.26 13.63
C LEU A 392 19.23 23.54 12.29
N PHE A 393 19.25 24.29 11.18
CA PHE A 393 19.44 23.75 9.84
C PHE A 393 20.81 23.05 9.71
N GLN A 394 21.88 23.63 10.24
CA GLN A 394 23.19 22.98 10.26
C GLN A 394 23.18 21.70 11.10
N ALA A 395 22.47 21.68 12.24
CA ALA A 395 22.31 20.46 13.04
C ALA A 395 21.57 19.36 12.26
N VAL A 396 20.52 19.72 11.51
CA VAL A 396 19.80 18.79 10.61
C VAL A 396 20.73 18.28 9.51
N LYS A 397 21.46 19.17 8.82
CA LYS A 397 22.40 18.83 7.74
C LYS A 397 23.53 17.93 8.21
N ALA A 398 24.14 18.22 9.37
CA ALA A 398 25.18 17.39 9.97
C ALA A 398 24.65 15.99 10.31
N THR A 399 23.43 15.91 10.81
CA THR A 399 22.78 14.63 11.12
C THR A 399 22.48 13.85 9.84
N TYR A 400 21.99 14.51 8.77
CA TYR A 400 21.80 13.88 7.45
C TYR A 400 23.10 13.35 6.87
N LYS A 401 24.19 14.12 6.94
CA LYS A 401 25.50 13.70 6.45
C LYS A 401 25.96 12.41 7.13
N ARG A 402 25.87 12.33 8.47
CA ARG A 402 26.21 11.12 9.23
C ARG A 402 25.31 9.94 8.87
N PHE A 403 24.02 10.17 8.65
CA PHE A 403 23.10 9.14 8.18
C PHE A 403 23.49 8.60 6.81
N VAL A 404 23.72 9.48 5.84
CA VAL A 404 24.16 9.10 4.49
C VAL A 404 25.51 8.39 4.53
N GLU A 405 26.44 8.80 5.38
CA GLU A 405 27.72 8.09 5.57
C GLU A 405 27.53 6.69 6.16
N ASN A 406 26.60 6.49 7.09
CA ASN A 406 26.29 5.19 7.66
C ASN A 406 25.55 4.27 6.67
N GLU A 407 24.64 4.83 5.87
CA GLU A 407 23.96 4.12 4.77
C GLU A 407 24.95 3.77 3.65
N ASN A 408 25.82 4.70 3.24
CA ASN A 408 26.81 4.47 2.18
C ASN A 408 27.95 3.54 2.63
N LYS A 409 28.31 3.49 3.93
CA LYS A 409 29.20 2.42 4.46
C LYS A 409 28.57 1.02 4.32
N LYS A 410 27.27 0.94 4.00
CA LYS A 410 26.55 -0.28 3.61
C LYS A 410 26.11 -0.28 2.13
N GLU A 411 26.33 0.79 1.38
CA GLU A 411 25.90 0.96 -0.02
C GLU A 411 27.01 1.64 -0.85
N ASP A 412 27.80 0.86 -1.57
CA ASP A 412 28.51 1.40 -2.73
C ASP A 412 27.48 1.68 -3.85
N LYS A 413 27.42 2.93 -4.29
CA LYS A 413 26.37 3.47 -5.18
C LYS A 413 26.48 2.97 -6.63
N PRO A 414 25.34 2.77 -7.32
CA PRO A 414 25.15 3.18 -8.71
C PRO A 414 24.53 4.58 -8.80
N SER A 415 24.91 5.31 -9.84
CA SER A 415 24.50 6.68 -10.14
C SER A 415 23.01 6.81 -10.51
N ALA A 416 22.41 7.93 -10.11
CA ALA A 416 21.00 8.25 -10.39
C ALA A 416 20.76 8.52 -11.90
N PRO A 417 19.65 8.04 -12.48
CA PRO A 417 19.26 8.45 -13.83
C PRO A 417 18.76 9.90 -13.83
N LYS A 418 19.19 10.66 -14.84
CA LYS A 418 18.66 12.01 -15.13
C LYS A 418 17.18 11.93 -15.51
N VAL A 419 16.43 12.88 -14.96
CA VAL A 419 15.01 13.14 -15.21
C VAL A 419 14.76 13.32 -16.71
N ALA A 420 13.91 12.47 -17.30
CA ALA A 420 13.35 12.70 -18.62
C ALA A 420 12.14 13.63 -18.49
N GLN A 421 12.13 14.68 -19.32
CA GLN A 421 11.00 15.61 -19.46
C GLN A 421 9.73 14.89 -19.94
N PRO A 422 8.54 15.37 -19.54
CA PRO A 422 7.29 14.79 -20.02
C PRO A 422 7.08 15.13 -21.50
N LYS A 423 6.80 14.11 -22.32
CA LYS A 423 6.22 14.31 -23.65
C LYS A 423 4.73 14.69 -23.48
N PRO A 424 4.17 15.55 -24.36
CA PRO A 424 2.75 15.85 -24.35
C PRO A 424 1.95 14.58 -24.65
N LYS A 425 0.88 14.34 -23.86
CA LYS A 425 -0.11 13.30 -24.15
C LYS A 425 -0.77 13.64 -25.48
N ALA A 426 -0.58 12.77 -26.48
CA ALA A 426 -1.48 12.71 -27.62
C ALA A 426 -2.89 12.38 -27.09
N ALA A 427 -3.90 13.08 -27.61
CA ALA A 427 -5.30 12.72 -27.40
C ALA A 427 -5.49 11.29 -27.92
N LEU A 428 -5.67 10.33 -27.01
CA LEU A 428 -6.07 8.97 -27.35
C LEU A 428 -7.47 9.07 -27.98
N ALA A 429 -7.57 8.75 -29.26
CA ALA A 429 -8.85 8.39 -29.85
C ALA A 429 -9.41 7.22 -29.02
N LEU A 430 -10.64 7.37 -28.51
CA LEU A 430 -11.33 6.34 -27.76
C LEU A 430 -11.61 5.16 -28.70
N ASP A 431 -10.75 4.15 -28.66
CA ASP A 431 -11.05 2.85 -29.25
C ASP A 431 -12.22 2.24 -28.46
N LEU A 432 -13.40 2.09 -29.06
CA LEU A 432 -14.62 1.63 -28.38
C LEU A 432 -14.79 0.13 -28.60
N ILE A 433 -15.17 -0.61 -27.55
CA ILE A 433 -15.52 -2.02 -27.65
C ILE A 433 -16.98 -2.10 -28.12
N ALA A 434 -17.19 -2.65 -29.30
CA ALA A 434 -18.52 -2.87 -29.87
C ALA A 434 -19.31 -3.90 -29.03
N LYS A 435 -20.64 -3.73 -28.98
CA LYS A 435 -21.51 -4.73 -28.35
C LYS A 435 -21.43 -6.07 -29.06
N ASN A 436 -21.34 -7.14 -28.28
CA ASN A 436 -21.40 -8.49 -28.81
C ASN A 436 -22.85 -9.03 -28.82
N ALA A 437 -23.35 -9.40 -30.00
CA ALA A 437 -24.71 -9.94 -30.18
C ALA A 437 -24.90 -11.34 -29.54
N ASP A 438 -23.85 -12.16 -29.52
CA ASP A 438 -23.86 -13.48 -28.90
C ASP A 438 -23.91 -13.36 -27.37
N ALA A 439 -23.19 -12.40 -26.80
CA ALA A 439 -23.24 -12.10 -25.37
C ALA A 439 -24.67 -11.69 -24.94
N MET A 440 -25.35 -10.86 -25.73
CA MET A 440 -26.76 -10.50 -25.51
C MET A 440 -27.70 -11.72 -25.54
N THR A 441 -27.48 -12.61 -26.50
CA THR A 441 -28.25 -13.85 -26.62
C THR A 441 -28.02 -14.76 -25.41
N MET A 442 -26.76 -14.90 -24.99
CA MET A 442 -26.39 -15.68 -23.80
C MET A 442 -27.01 -15.13 -22.52
N VAL A 443 -27.01 -13.81 -22.31
CA VAL A 443 -27.65 -13.19 -21.15
C VAL A 443 -29.13 -13.56 -21.10
N ARG A 444 -29.85 -13.35 -22.22
CA ARG A 444 -31.28 -13.64 -22.31
C ARG A 444 -31.64 -15.11 -22.10
N GLN A 445 -30.75 -16.02 -22.48
CA GLN A 445 -30.98 -17.46 -22.34
C GLN A 445 -30.55 -18.04 -21.00
N LYS A 446 -29.45 -17.52 -20.41
CA LYS A 446 -28.79 -18.14 -19.25
C LYS A 446 -29.05 -17.41 -17.93
N TYR A 447 -29.34 -16.12 -17.97
CA TYR A 447 -29.55 -15.31 -16.76
C TYR A 447 -31.03 -14.98 -16.63
N GLN A 448 -31.62 -15.43 -15.53
CA GLN A 448 -32.99 -15.08 -15.16
C GLN A 448 -32.97 -14.19 -13.93
N LEU A 449 -33.58 -13.00 -14.03
CA LEU A 449 -33.79 -12.13 -12.88
C LEU A 449 -34.83 -12.77 -11.96
N VAL A 450 -34.52 -12.90 -10.66
CA VAL A 450 -35.35 -13.56 -9.64
C VAL A 450 -35.44 -12.70 -8.38
N GLU A 451 -36.48 -12.94 -7.59
CA GLU A 451 -36.61 -12.35 -6.25
C GLU A 451 -35.95 -13.23 -5.18
N THR A 452 -35.52 -12.61 -4.09
CA THR A 452 -34.91 -13.28 -2.94
C THR A 452 -35.54 -12.81 -1.63
N ASP A 453 -35.50 -13.67 -0.61
CA ASP A 453 -35.95 -13.41 0.76
C ASP A 453 -35.26 -12.22 1.42
N VAL A 454 -33.98 -11.98 1.10
CA VAL A 454 -33.21 -10.81 1.53
C VAL A 454 -33.03 -9.87 0.35
N THR A 455 -33.55 -8.64 0.48
CA THR A 455 -33.31 -7.53 -0.43
C THR A 455 -32.06 -6.75 -0.02
N ALA A 456 -31.43 -6.05 -0.98
CA ALA A 456 -30.17 -5.34 -0.77
C ALA A 456 -28.97 -6.26 -0.42
N PHE A 457 -27.86 -5.64 -0.01
CA PHE A 457 -26.63 -6.33 0.32
C PHE A 457 -26.81 -7.29 1.50
N ARG A 458 -27.42 -6.83 2.59
CA ARG A 458 -27.70 -7.60 3.82
C ARG A 458 -29.10 -7.41 4.42
N GLY A 459 -29.87 -6.49 3.86
CA GLY A 459 -31.21 -6.09 4.28
C GLY A 459 -31.48 -4.64 3.87
N GLU A 460 -32.74 -4.23 3.80
CA GLU A 460 -33.16 -2.93 3.25
C GLU A 460 -32.54 -1.70 3.94
N TYR A 461 -32.05 -1.85 5.17
CA TYR A 461 -31.40 -0.78 5.96
C TYR A 461 -30.02 -1.17 6.49
N ASP A 462 -29.47 -2.30 6.03
CA ASP A 462 -28.14 -2.76 6.45
C ASP A 462 -27.15 -2.58 5.29
N GLY A 463 -26.42 -1.47 5.31
CA GLY A 463 -25.36 -1.17 4.36
C GLY A 463 -24.25 -2.24 4.36
N ALA A 464 -23.34 -2.18 3.39
CA ALA A 464 -22.21 -3.10 3.36
C ALA A 464 -21.16 -2.72 4.40
N SER A 465 -20.63 -3.70 5.14
CA SER A 465 -19.50 -3.44 6.01
C SER A 465 -18.25 -3.15 5.18
N GLN A 466 -17.23 -2.52 5.78
CA GLN A 466 -15.94 -2.29 5.11
C GLN A 466 -15.30 -3.58 4.55
N LYS A 467 -15.63 -4.74 5.12
CA LYS A 467 -15.21 -6.06 4.62
C LYS A 467 -15.79 -6.37 3.24
N ASP A 468 -17.03 -5.95 3.00
CA ASP A 468 -17.83 -6.29 1.84
C ASP A 468 -17.52 -5.42 0.62
N TYR A 469 -17.23 -4.14 0.87
CA TYR A 469 -16.66 -3.20 -0.10
C TYR A 469 -15.41 -3.79 -0.80
N GLY A 470 -14.63 -4.56 -0.03
CA GLY A 470 -13.35 -5.10 -0.47
C GLY A 470 -13.41 -6.13 -1.60
N TYR A 471 -14.57 -6.69 -1.99
CA TYR A 471 -14.65 -7.63 -3.11
C TYR A 471 -14.42 -6.92 -4.46
N ASN A 472 -15.18 -5.88 -4.76
CA ASN A 472 -15.05 -5.13 -6.01
C ASN A 472 -13.76 -4.29 -6.03
N THR A 473 -13.36 -3.69 -4.89
CA THR A 473 -12.07 -3.01 -4.77
C THR A 473 -10.89 -3.95 -5.01
N ARG A 474 -10.96 -5.20 -4.54
CA ARG A 474 -9.94 -6.22 -4.82
C ARG A 474 -9.90 -6.60 -6.30
N LEU A 475 -11.06 -6.84 -6.92
CA LEU A 475 -11.17 -7.31 -8.29
C LEU A 475 -10.74 -6.24 -9.31
N TYR A 476 -11.02 -4.97 -9.00
CA TYR A 476 -10.51 -3.80 -9.74
C TYR A 476 -9.11 -3.34 -9.28
N ARG A 477 -8.42 -4.15 -8.45
CA ARG A 477 -7.04 -3.93 -8.01
C ARG A 477 -6.78 -2.54 -7.39
N GLY A 478 -7.77 -1.99 -6.68
CA GLY A 478 -7.70 -0.67 -6.06
C GLY A 478 -7.80 0.50 -7.05
N ASN A 479 -8.20 0.26 -8.30
CA ASN A 479 -8.44 1.34 -9.26
C ASN A 479 -9.76 2.04 -8.97
N GLU A 480 -9.72 3.06 -8.10
CA GLU A 480 -10.88 3.84 -7.68
C GLU A 480 -11.60 4.53 -8.85
N LEU A 481 -10.86 4.98 -9.87
CA LEU A 481 -11.45 5.54 -11.08
C LEU A 481 -12.28 4.50 -11.83
N ALA A 482 -11.77 3.27 -11.97
CA ALA A 482 -12.52 2.18 -12.59
C ALA A 482 -13.73 1.74 -11.73
N MET A 483 -13.64 1.81 -10.41
CA MET A 483 -14.79 1.55 -9.53
C MET A 483 -15.87 2.63 -9.65
N ARG A 484 -15.50 3.91 -9.80
CA ARG A 484 -16.45 5.00 -10.07
C ARG A 484 -17.15 4.81 -11.42
N HIS A 485 -16.38 4.44 -12.45
CA HIS A 485 -16.94 4.11 -13.76
C HIS A 485 -17.89 2.91 -13.70
N LEU A 486 -17.55 1.89 -12.90
CA LEU A 486 -18.44 0.75 -12.65
C LEU A 486 -19.72 1.17 -11.91
N GLY A 487 -19.62 2.01 -10.89
CA GLY A 487 -20.77 2.56 -10.17
C GLY A 487 -21.74 3.29 -11.10
N ALA A 488 -21.20 4.17 -11.96
CA ALA A 488 -21.98 4.87 -12.98
C ALA A 488 -22.59 3.92 -14.02
N ALA A 489 -21.86 2.86 -14.42
CA ALA A 489 -22.39 1.84 -15.32
C ALA A 489 -23.52 1.03 -14.66
N PHE A 490 -23.42 0.72 -13.36
CA PHE A 490 -24.46 0.04 -12.58
C PHE A 490 -25.70 0.91 -12.44
N GLU A 491 -25.56 2.19 -12.13
CA GLU A 491 -26.68 3.12 -12.03
C GLU A 491 -27.47 3.19 -13.36
N ARG A 492 -26.76 3.26 -14.49
CA ARG A 492 -27.37 3.22 -15.83
C ARG A 492 -28.03 1.87 -16.14
N LEU A 493 -27.40 0.76 -15.76
CA LEU A 493 -27.93 -0.58 -15.92
C LEU A 493 -29.23 -0.76 -15.14
N PHE A 494 -29.26 -0.35 -13.87
CA PHE A 494 -30.47 -0.43 -13.07
C PHE A 494 -31.55 0.55 -13.53
N GLY A 495 -31.14 1.72 -14.05
CA GLY A 495 -32.01 2.65 -14.75
C GLY A 495 -32.72 2.02 -15.96
N SER A 496 -32.00 1.24 -16.77
CA SER A 496 -32.58 0.55 -17.93
C SER A 496 -33.45 -0.66 -17.57
N LEU A 497 -33.20 -1.29 -16.42
CA LEU A 497 -33.99 -2.40 -15.89
C LEU A 497 -35.22 -1.94 -15.08
N LYS A 498 -35.40 -0.63 -14.87
CA LYS A 498 -36.49 -0.06 -14.07
C LYS A 498 -37.86 -0.48 -14.61
N GLY A 499 -38.63 -1.17 -13.76
CA GLY A 499 -39.95 -1.72 -14.12
C GLY A 499 -39.92 -3.22 -14.45
N THR A 500 -38.75 -3.86 -14.49
CA THR A 500 -38.64 -5.31 -14.63
C THR A 500 -38.96 -6.00 -13.30
N PRO A 501 -39.88 -6.98 -13.24
CA PRO A 501 -40.13 -7.78 -12.05
C PRO A 501 -38.83 -8.44 -11.54
N GLY A 502 -38.54 -8.32 -10.25
CA GLY A 502 -37.30 -8.82 -9.63
C GLY A 502 -36.23 -7.76 -9.36
N LEU A 503 -36.25 -6.59 -10.03
CA LEU A 503 -35.42 -5.45 -9.64
C LEU A 503 -36.02 -4.78 -8.40
N LYS A 504 -35.22 -4.60 -7.35
CA LYS A 504 -35.63 -3.83 -6.16
C LYS A 504 -34.92 -2.47 -6.16
N VAL A 505 -35.72 -1.42 -6.03
CA VAL A 505 -35.26 -0.03 -5.84
C VAL A 505 -35.63 0.37 -4.43
N ILE A 506 -34.63 0.67 -3.61
CA ILE A 506 -34.82 1.04 -2.21
C ILE A 506 -34.68 2.55 -2.11
N LYS A 507 -35.71 3.20 -1.54
CA LYS A 507 -35.80 4.65 -1.42
C LYS A 507 -35.87 5.05 0.05
N TYR A 508 -35.04 6.02 0.43
CA TYR A 508 -35.01 6.54 1.79
C TYR A 508 -35.90 7.78 1.90
N TYR A 509 -36.84 7.75 2.85
CA TYR A 509 -37.84 8.80 3.06
C TYR A 509 -37.41 9.75 4.17
N GLU A 510 -36.26 10.44 4.03
CA GLU A 510 -35.93 11.60 4.87
C GLU A 510 -34.68 12.33 4.30
N GLY A 511 -34.88 13.50 3.67
CA GLY A 511 -33.82 14.51 3.47
C GLY A 511 -32.83 14.36 2.30
N THR A 512 -32.45 13.16 1.86
CA THR A 512 -31.40 12.96 0.82
C THR A 512 -31.85 12.13 -0.40
N LYS A 513 -31.30 12.46 -1.59
CA LYS A 513 -31.74 12.00 -2.93
C LYS A 513 -31.01 10.76 -3.49
N PHE A 514 -30.52 9.84 -2.68
CA PHE A 514 -29.81 8.66 -3.21
C PHE A 514 -30.73 7.45 -3.38
N GLN A 515 -30.36 6.53 -4.29
CA GLN A 515 -31.11 5.32 -4.59
C GLN A 515 -30.21 4.10 -4.48
N GLU A 516 -30.68 3.10 -3.74
CA GLU A 516 -30.05 1.79 -3.72
C GLU A 516 -30.78 0.84 -4.66
N TYR A 517 -30.00 -0.07 -5.23
CA TYR A 517 -30.48 -1.03 -6.20
C TYR A 517 -30.05 -2.42 -5.82
N TYR A 518 -30.93 -3.39 -6.07
CA TYR A 518 -30.65 -4.81 -5.91
C TYR A 518 -31.29 -5.60 -7.04
N ALA A 519 -30.49 -6.42 -7.70
CA ALA A 519 -30.92 -7.37 -8.70
C ALA A 519 -30.20 -8.72 -8.50
N ALA A 520 -30.96 -9.82 -8.51
CA ALA A 520 -30.41 -11.16 -8.38
C ALA A 520 -30.68 -11.98 -9.64
N PHE A 521 -29.63 -12.49 -10.26
CA PHE A 521 -29.72 -13.26 -11.50
C PHE A 521 -29.34 -14.70 -11.23
N ARG A 522 -30.28 -15.61 -11.47
CA ARG A 522 -30.07 -17.06 -11.42
C ARG A 522 -29.50 -17.55 -12.74
N PHE A 523 -28.46 -18.38 -12.68
CA PHE A 523 -27.86 -19.04 -13.84
C PHE A 523 -27.25 -20.39 -13.43
N GLY A 524 -27.63 -21.47 -14.11
CA GLY A 524 -27.24 -22.84 -13.71
C GLY A 524 -27.59 -23.12 -12.24
N ASN A 525 -26.62 -23.64 -11.47
CA ASN A 525 -26.75 -23.87 -10.02
C ASN A 525 -26.34 -22.67 -9.16
N ARG A 526 -26.23 -21.47 -9.74
CA ARG A 526 -25.69 -20.28 -9.08
C ARG A 526 -26.66 -19.11 -9.14
N LEU A 527 -26.42 -18.18 -8.23
CA LEU A 527 -27.12 -16.90 -8.15
C LEU A 527 -26.05 -15.81 -8.04
N ILE A 528 -26.09 -14.81 -8.92
CA ILE A 528 -25.26 -13.60 -8.80
C ILE A 528 -26.15 -12.42 -8.46
N ALA A 529 -25.85 -11.76 -7.34
CA ALA A 529 -26.55 -10.56 -6.93
C ALA A 529 -25.66 -9.34 -7.15
N LEU A 530 -26.18 -8.32 -7.83
CA LEU A 530 -25.53 -7.04 -8.04
C LEU A 530 -26.40 -5.91 -7.52
N GLY A 531 -25.76 -4.83 -7.10
CA GLY A 531 -26.47 -3.67 -6.62
C GLY A 531 -25.58 -2.47 -6.35
N LEU A 532 -26.24 -1.40 -5.93
CA LEU A 532 -25.63 -0.19 -5.38
C LEU A 532 -26.07 -0.08 -3.92
N THR A 533 -25.12 0.08 -2.99
CA THR A 533 -25.43 0.19 -1.55
C THR A 533 -24.53 1.17 -0.82
N HIS A 534 -24.99 1.65 0.35
CA HIS A 534 -24.24 2.50 1.29
C HIS A 534 -23.39 1.69 2.29
N LEU A 535 -22.53 2.38 3.06
CA LEU A 535 -21.68 1.77 4.09
C LEU A 535 -22.44 1.51 5.40
N LYS A 536 -22.19 0.36 6.02
CA LYS A 536 -22.75 -0.02 7.33
C LYS A 536 -22.29 0.94 8.43
N ASN A 537 -23.21 1.29 9.35
CA ASN A 537 -23.02 2.16 10.53
C ASN A 537 -22.91 3.66 10.27
N VAL A 538 -23.26 4.15 9.07
CA VAL A 538 -23.49 5.58 8.84
C VAL A 538 -24.97 5.87 9.12
N SER A 539 -25.27 6.97 9.81
CA SER A 539 -26.68 7.38 9.97
C SER A 539 -27.30 7.60 8.58
N LEU A 540 -28.51 7.13 8.33
CA LEU A 540 -29.16 7.30 7.02
C LEU A 540 -29.27 8.78 6.60
N ALA A 541 -29.38 9.69 7.59
CA ALA A 541 -29.36 11.13 7.37
C ALA A 541 -27.99 11.69 6.93
N GLU A 542 -26.90 10.95 7.17
CA GLU A 542 -25.52 11.31 6.84
C GLU A 542 -25.04 10.68 5.53
N VAL A 543 -25.77 9.69 4.99
CA VAL A 543 -25.43 9.04 3.73
C VAL A 543 -25.63 10.01 2.56
N GLN A 544 -24.56 10.22 1.79
CA GLN A 544 -24.57 11.01 0.56
C GLN A 544 -24.44 10.10 -0.67
N GLN A 545 -24.75 10.60 -1.88
CA GLN A 545 -24.67 9.82 -3.13
C GLN A 545 -23.28 9.19 -3.35
N LYS A 546 -22.24 9.89 -2.90
CA LYS A 546 -20.84 9.45 -2.89
C LYS A 546 -20.54 8.20 -2.07
N ASP A 547 -21.36 7.94 -1.05
CA ASP A 547 -21.20 6.82 -0.14
C ASP A 547 -21.83 5.53 -0.72
N ILE A 548 -22.43 5.63 -1.92
CA ILE A 548 -23.03 4.54 -2.67
C ILE A 548 -22.00 3.88 -3.58
N PHE A 549 -21.83 2.57 -3.43
CA PHE A 549 -20.85 1.79 -4.20
C PHE A 549 -21.47 0.55 -4.86
N PRO A 550 -20.91 0.11 -6.01
CA PRO A 550 -21.33 -1.13 -6.63
C PRO A 550 -20.84 -2.33 -5.82
N TYR A 551 -21.71 -3.32 -5.64
CA TYR A 551 -21.37 -4.61 -5.08
C TYR A 551 -21.80 -5.76 -6.00
N VAL A 552 -21.09 -6.88 -5.89
CA VAL A 552 -21.47 -8.14 -6.51
C VAL A 552 -21.22 -9.26 -5.50
N LEU A 553 -22.19 -10.15 -5.37
CA LEU A 553 -22.14 -11.35 -4.53
C LEU A 553 -22.44 -12.57 -5.39
N LEU A 554 -21.73 -13.66 -5.15
CA LEU A 554 -21.96 -14.95 -5.78
C LEU A 554 -22.47 -15.93 -4.75
N PHE A 555 -23.46 -16.73 -5.13
CA PHE A 555 -24.01 -17.80 -4.31
C PHE A 555 -24.13 -19.08 -5.13
N GLU A 556 -24.01 -20.22 -4.47
CA GLU A 556 -24.20 -21.55 -5.05
C GLU A 556 -25.35 -22.28 -4.34
N LYS A 557 -26.11 -23.05 -5.12
CA LYS A 557 -27.28 -23.79 -4.65
C LYS A 557 -26.86 -24.78 -3.56
N ALA A 558 -27.57 -24.77 -2.45
CA ALA A 558 -27.30 -25.58 -1.27
C ALA A 558 -28.58 -26.30 -0.81
N LYS A 559 -28.39 -27.34 0.00
CA LYS A 559 -29.51 -28.10 0.60
C LYS A 559 -30.15 -27.35 1.78
N ASP A 560 -29.32 -26.67 2.58
CA ASP A 560 -29.73 -25.99 3.81
C ASP A 560 -29.14 -24.58 3.88
N LYS A 561 -29.87 -23.67 4.54
CA LYS A 561 -29.45 -22.28 4.74
C LYS A 561 -28.34 -22.23 5.79
N ALA A 562 -27.21 -21.61 5.48
CA ALA A 562 -26.10 -21.50 6.42
C ALA A 562 -26.51 -20.68 7.67
N PHE A 563 -26.50 -21.30 8.85
CA PHE A 563 -26.92 -20.68 10.11
C PHE A 563 -26.03 -19.48 10.49
N GLY A 564 -26.65 -18.38 10.95
CA GLY A 564 -25.95 -17.16 11.38
C GLY A 564 -25.28 -16.36 10.26
N ARG A 565 -25.45 -16.77 8.99
CA ARG A 565 -24.87 -16.09 7.83
C ARG A 565 -25.94 -15.25 7.13
N VAL A 566 -25.79 -13.93 7.23
CA VAL A 566 -26.58 -12.91 6.49
C VAL A 566 -26.44 -13.05 4.95
N LEU A 567 -25.49 -13.89 4.51
CA LEU A 567 -25.06 -14.10 3.14
C LEU A 567 -25.60 -15.45 2.61
N SER A 568 -26.89 -15.70 2.82
CA SER A 568 -27.65 -16.77 2.17
C SER A 568 -28.91 -16.18 1.55
N ARG A 569 -29.44 -16.80 0.50
CA ARG A 569 -30.64 -16.37 -0.22
C ARG A 569 -31.59 -17.55 -0.43
N LEU A 570 -32.87 -17.31 -0.21
CA LEU A 570 -33.95 -18.20 -0.61
C LEU A 570 -34.73 -17.48 -1.72
N THR A 571 -34.95 -18.15 -2.83
CA THR A 571 -35.81 -17.64 -3.91
C THR A 571 -37.26 -18.04 -3.62
N PRO A 572 -38.18 -17.11 -3.32
CA PRO A 572 -39.53 -17.46 -2.83
C PRO A 572 -40.36 -18.27 -3.83
N ASP A 573 -40.13 -18.05 -5.12
CA ASP A 573 -40.84 -18.71 -6.23
C ASP A 573 -40.50 -20.20 -6.36
N THR A 574 -39.25 -20.55 -6.09
CA THR A 574 -38.66 -21.87 -6.37
C THR A 574 -38.27 -22.61 -5.10
N GLN A 575 -38.25 -21.92 -3.96
CA GLN A 575 -37.80 -22.41 -2.67
C GLN A 575 -36.34 -22.92 -2.70
N ASP A 576 -35.56 -22.49 -3.68
CA ASP A 576 -34.16 -22.85 -3.81
C ASP A 576 -33.31 -22.04 -2.84
N ILE A 577 -32.44 -22.73 -2.09
CA ILE A 577 -31.52 -22.11 -1.14
C ILE A 577 -30.16 -21.94 -1.80
N TYR A 578 -29.57 -20.76 -1.63
CA TYR A 578 -28.25 -20.42 -2.12
C TYR A 578 -27.39 -19.88 -0.97
N ASN A 579 -26.17 -20.41 -0.83
CA ASN A 579 -25.20 -19.93 0.16
C ASN A 579 -24.05 -19.19 -0.54
N GLU A 580 -23.54 -18.13 0.08
CA GLU A 580 -22.48 -17.30 -0.50
C GLU A 580 -21.21 -18.10 -0.76
N GLU A 581 -20.69 -17.90 -1.97
CA GLU A 581 -19.38 -18.36 -2.42
C GLU A 581 -18.40 -17.19 -2.50
N SER A 582 -17.15 -17.45 -2.12
CA SER A 582 -16.12 -16.42 -2.20
C SER A 582 -15.73 -16.15 -3.64
N LEU A 583 -15.76 -14.88 -4.05
CA LEU A 583 -15.26 -14.38 -5.35
C LEU A 583 -13.73 -14.37 -5.44
N THR A 584 -13.08 -15.50 -5.15
CA THR A 584 -11.62 -15.68 -5.17
C THR A 584 -11.24 -16.88 -6.03
N GLY A 585 -10.05 -16.86 -6.65
CA GLY A 585 -9.54 -17.98 -7.44
C GLY A 585 -10.42 -18.27 -8.65
N ILE A 586 -10.91 -19.51 -8.79
CA ILE A 586 -11.73 -19.95 -9.94
C ILE A 586 -13.04 -19.15 -10.05
N ASN A 587 -13.63 -18.75 -8.92
CA ASN A 587 -14.88 -17.99 -8.87
C ASN A 587 -14.73 -16.53 -9.34
N GLU A 588 -13.50 -16.00 -9.43
CA GLU A 588 -13.26 -14.67 -10.01
C GLU A 588 -13.60 -14.63 -11.51
N GLY A 589 -13.36 -15.73 -12.23
CA GLY A 589 -13.73 -15.82 -13.65
C GLY A 589 -15.23 -15.64 -13.85
N ILE A 590 -16.04 -16.27 -12.98
CA ILE A 590 -17.50 -16.15 -12.98
C ILE A 590 -17.91 -14.69 -12.74
N TYR A 591 -17.27 -13.99 -11.80
CA TYR A 591 -17.52 -12.58 -11.57
C TYR A 591 -17.30 -11.74 -12.83
N PHE A 592 -16.13 -11.83 -13.46
CA PHE A 592 -15.80 -10.99 -14.62
C PHE A 592 -16.70 -11.33 -15.82
N GLU A 593 -16.96 -12.61 -16.05
CA GLU A 593 -17.81 -13.09 -17.14
C GLU A 593 -19.26 -12.64 -16.96
N SER A 594 -19.84 -12.85 -15.77
CA SER A 594 -21.22 -12.43 -15.48
C SER A 594 -21.38 -10.93 -15.59
N LEU A 595 -20.43 -10.13 -15.07
CA LEU A 595 -20.46 -8.67 -15.18
C LEU A 595 -20.40 -8.19 -16.63
N TYR A 596 -19.47 -8.75 -17.42
CA TYR A 596 -19.32 -8.41 -18.83
C TYR A 596 -20.62 -8.71 -19.58
N LEU A 597 -21.19 -9.90 -19.38
CA LEU A 597 -22.45 -10.31 -19.98
C LEU A 597 -23.59 -9.37 -19.55
N LEU A 598 -23.81 -9.16 -18.26
CA LEU A 598 -24.91 -8.35 -17.75
C LEU A 598 -24.84 -6.88 -18.18
N LEU A 599 -23.64 -6.30 -18.33
CA LEU A 599 -23.48 -4.95 -18.86
C LEU A 599 -23.94 -4.81 -20.32
N HIS A 600 -24.05 -5.89 -21.10
CA HIS A 600 -24.63 -5.81 -22.44
C HIS A 600 -26.10 -5.41 -22.44
N LEU A 601 -26.80 -5.50 -21.30
CA LEU A 601 -28.17 -5.03 -21.14
C LEU A 601 -28.30 -3.49 -21.15
N LEU A 602 -27.19 -2.74 -21.05
CA LEU A 602 -27.21 -1.28 -21.18
C LEU A 602 -27.75 -0.84 -22.55
N PRO A 603 -28.52 0.24 -22.68
CA PRO A 603 -28.85 0.82 -23.99
C PRO A 603 -27.58 1.19 -24.77
N GLU A 604 -27.67 1.24 -26.10
CA GLU A 604 -26.48 1.48 -26.95
C GLU A 604 -25.80 2.82 -26.67
N ALA A 605 -26.58 3.88 -26.39
CA ALA A 605 -26.05 5.18 -26.00
C ALA A 605 -25.26 5.11 -24.66
N ASP A 606 -25.73 4.31 -23.71
CA ASP A 606 -25.05 4.14 -22.41
C ASP A 606 -23.85 3.21 -22.50
N TRP A 607 -23.94 2.16 -23.33
CA TRP A 607 -22.85 1.25 -23.65
C TRP A 607 -21.66 1.99 -24.27
N ASN A 608 -21.93 2.92 -25.19
CA ASN A 608 -20.90 3.76 -25.83
C ASN A 608 -20.41 4.90 -24.93
N GLY A 609 -21.02 5.10 -23.76
CA GLY A 609 -20.60 6.12 -22.80
C GLY A 609 -19.23 5.82 -22.18
N ALA A 610 -18.46 6.86 -21.90
CA ALA A 610 -17.08 6.73 -21.40
C ALA A 610 -16.96 5.84 -20.15
N SER A 611 -17.88 5.98 -19.17
CA SER A 611 -17.84 5.16 -17.94
C SER A 611 -18.15 3.67 -18.19
N ALA A 612 -19.07 3.36 -19.11
CA ALA A 612 -19.34 1.98 -19.48
C ALA A 612 -18.13 1.38 -20.23
N GLN A 613 -17.58 2.12 -21.20
CA GLN A 613 -16.46 1.66 -22.03
C GLN A 613 -15.18 1.41 -21.23
N GLU A 614 -14.83 2.27 -20.27
CA GLU A 614 -13.70 2.01 -19.38
C GLU A 614 -13.92 0.75 -18.53
N SER A 615 -15.15 0.53 -18.06
CA SER A 615 -15.51 -0.69 -17.32
C SER A 615 -15.44 -1.94 -18.21
N ILE A 616 -15.95 -1.86 -19.45
CA ILE A 616 -15.96 -2.96 -20.42
C ILE A 616 -14.53 -3.31 -20.84
N LYS A 617 -13.68 -2.32 -21.14
CA LYS A 617 -12.25 -2.52 -21.47
C LYS A 617 -11.52 -3.23 -20.35
N PHE A 618 -11.79 -2.83 -19.11
CA PHE A 618 -11.22 -3.50 -17.95
C PHE A 618 -11.65 -4.97 -17.89
N LEU A 619 -12.96 -5.26 -18.02
CA LEU A 619 -13.49 -6.62 -17.97
C LEU A 619 -12.93 -7.49 -19.11
N VAL A 620 -12.85 -6.96 -20.33
CA VAL A 620 -12.26 -7.68 -21.49
C VAL A 620 -10.81 -8.01 -21.22
N LYS A 621 -10.01 -7.05 -20.74
CA LYS A 621 -8.60 -7.29 -20.40
C LYS A 621 -8.43 -8.35 -19.32
N GLU A 622 -9.27 -8.36 -18.28
CA GLU A 622 -9.20 -9.38 -17.23
C GLU A 622 -9.61 -10.76 -17.76
N LEU A 623 -10.61 -10.84 -18.65
CA LEU A 623 -11.04 -12.09 -19.29
C LEU A 623 -9.97 -12.63 -20.27
N GLU A 624 -9.34 -11.76 -21.05
CA GLU A 624 -8.21 -12.12 -21.93
C GLU A 624 -6.98 -12.59 -21.15
N GLY A 625 -6.74 -12.06 -19.95
CA GLY A 625 -5.67 -12.55 -19.08
C GLY A 625 -5.93 -13.96 -18.52
N ARG A 626 -7.17 -14.46 -18.63
CA ARG A 626 -7.65 -15.69 -17.97
C ARG A 626 -7.98 -16.82 -18.98
N LYS A 627 -7.38 -16.81 -20.18
CA LYS A 627 -7.64 -17.73 -21.33
C LYS A 627 -7.66 -19.25 -21.04
N THR A 628 -7.37 -19.70 -19.81
CA THR A 628 -7.26 -21.11 -19.42
C THR A 628 -8.44 -21.67 -18.62
N ILE A 629 -9.50 -20.89 -18.33
CA ILE A 629 -10.73 -21.42 -17.70
C ILE A 629 -11.96 -20.93 -18.47
N PRO A 630 -12.44 -21.68 -19.48
CA PRO A 630 -13.74 -21.43 -20.05
C PRO A 630 -14.79 -22.04 -19.11
N LEU A 631 -15.61 -21.21 -18.46
CA LEU A 631 -16.84 -21.74 -17.90
C LEU A 631 -17.98 -21.65 -18.93
N TYR A 632 -18.09 -20.63 -19.81
CA TYR A 632 -19.15 -20.64 -20.84
C TYR A 632 -18.91 -19.93 -22.20
N LEU A 633 -17.74 -19.37 -22.51
CA LEU A 633 -17.48 -18.69 -23.81
C LEU A 633 -16.60 -19.50 -24.77
N SER A 634 -17.24 -20.18 -25.73
CA SER A 634 -16.66 -20.52 -27.04
C SER A 634 -16.90 -19.41 -28.08
N ALA A 635 -17.34 -18.22 -27.66
CA ALA A 635 -17.63 -17.08 -28.50
C ALA A 635 -16.69 -15.91 -28.16
N TRP A 636 -15.42 -16.05 -28.53
CA TRP A 636 -14.57 -14.88 -28.71
C TRP A 636 -14.68 -14.42 -30.16
N PRO A 637 -15.04 -13.16 -30.45
CA PRO A 637 -14.59 -12.54 -31.68
C PRO A 637 -13.06 -12.44 -31.57
N SER A 638 -12.36 -12.91 -32.60
CA SER A 638 -10.97 -12.50 -32.81
C SER A 638 -10.94 -10.97 -32.91
N LEU A 639 -10.39 -10.30 -31.89
CA LEU A 639 -10.02 -8.89 -31.95
C LEU A 639 -8.84 -8.72 -32.92
#